data_AF-A0A9D8JYM4-F1
#
_entry.id   AF-A0A9D8JYM4-F1
#
_cell.length_a   1.000
_cell.length_b   1.000
_cell.length_c   1.000
_cell.angle_alpha   90.00
_cell.angle_beta   90.00
_cell.angle_gamma   90.00
#
_symmetry.space_group_name_H-M   'P 1'
#
loop_
_entity.id
_entity.type
_entity.pdbx_description
1 polymer ?
#
loop_
_entity_poly.entity_id
_entity_poly.type
_entity_poly.pdbx_seq_one_letter_code
_entity_poly.pdbx_strand_id
1 'polypeptide(L)'
;MTKSQIPNFKLPTLDSNTTRFAVGATTIFLIVILSACSLAEDITPPPGFESAPPAAQPVGGPTAIPNLPPDSGLGYPTVIPSVAKGAVIYSQNCTRCHGAGGAGDGAMASQIQFPMLDFTALESASAATPEKWFSIITNGNLERVMPPWNGSLTEEQRWHLVAYLYSLSATPDVLEAGKAQYDSNCAACHGEGGAGDGPEAVGALPNFTDQQYMSAKANADFAAALGAGTAIENHNFADKIGDGGLIGVISYVRAFSYDSTPPDVLKGTVTGTVTNGTANGIVPADLTVTLHIFDNFQETATLATDVKSDGAFEFTGIEMPLDRALILSTEYGGAIYTSDVVAVGDQSSYDLPITIYDTTSDPSVLSISRMHIVFEFSEPGVAQVGELFVVNNTSDRTFDSATPDGPTTVFPLPPGYSNLSFQDGSIGDRYLQTDDGFADTATVHTGPDPRQILVSYKLPYADGLTFSQKLSYPAQTVNILLPEAGLTLTGDGITDDGTQSIQNSSFHSYTITGSQAGDAIAFEIKGTPKFAASTATTADAAASTTDTRSLLIGGLSIALAASVVAYWWTQRGGKAAPPRAAPRNAAARREELLREIAELDAGFEANEYPEAEYRREREKLKAELRRLIEQEKQAANSKQQK
;
A
#
# COMPACT_ATOMS: atom_id res chain seq x y z
N MET A 1 -26.61 -35.47 53.43
CA MET A 1 -27.08 -36.67 52.71
C MET A 1 -26.99 -36.38 51.21
N THR A 2 -26.12 -37.15 50.55
CA THR A 2 -26.02 -37.44 49.09
C THR A 2 -26.05 -36.28 48.08
N LYS A 3 -24.84 -35.88 47.66
CA LYS A 3 -24.51 -35.21 46.39
C LYS A 3 -24.95 -36.08 45.20
N SER A 4 -25.61 -35.45 44.23
CA SER A 4 -25.94 -36.06 42.93
C SER A 4 -24.72 -36.00 42.00
N GLN A 5 -24.40 -37.13 41.38
CA GLN A 5 -23.32 -37.31 40.41
C GLN A 5 -23.75 -36.81 39.02
N ILE A 6 -22.89 -36.02 38.37
CA ILE A 6 -22.95 -35.72 36.93
C ILE A 6 -21.78 -36.49 36.29
N PRO A 7 -21.98 -37.23 35.19
CA PRO A 7 -20.93 -38.02 34.57
C PRO A 7 -19.89 -37.14 33.84
N ASN A 8 -18.61 -37.50 34.01
CA ASN A 8 -17.47 -36.89 33.32
C ASN A 8 -17.53 -37.19 31.81
N PHE A 9 -17.71 -36.13 31.00
CA PHE A 9 -17.49 -36.19 29.56
C PHE A 9 -16.01 -35.89 29.28
N LYS A 10 -15.30 -36.86 28.71
CA LYS A 10 -13.88 -36.80 28.36
C LYS A 10 -13.77 -36.16 26.97
N LEU A 11 -13.17 -34.98 26.86
CA LEU A 11 -12.86 -34.35 25.57
C LEU A 11 -11.85 -35.20 24.78
N PRO A 12 -12.00 -35.39 23.46
CA PRO A 12 -10.98 -36.01 22.62
C PRO A 12 -9.77 -35.08 22.48
N THR A 13 -8.59 -35.66 22.59
CA THR A 13 -7.30 -35.03 22.28
C THR A 13 -7.24 -34.73 20.79
N LEU A 14 -7.05 -33.47 20.42
CA LEU A 14 -6.75 -33.03 19.06
C LEU A 14 -5.29 -33.40 18.74
N ASP A 15 -5.09 -34.24 17.73
CA ASP A 15 -3.79 -34.52 17.11
C ASP A 15 -3.30 -33.25 16.39
N SER A 16 -2.02 -32.93 16.58
CA SER A 16 -1.36 -31.67 16.19
C SER A 16 -0.88 -31.62 14.73
N ASN A 17 -1.61 -32.21 13.78
CA ASN A 17 -1.11 -32.39 12.40
C ASN A 17 -1.87 -31.65 11.29
N THR A 18 -2.76 -30.71 11.61
CA THR A 18 -3.57 -30.00 10.61
C THR A 18 -3.23 -28.52 10.41
N THR A 19 -2.18 -27.98 11.06
CA THR A 19 -1.87 -26.54 11.03
C THR A 19 -0.78 -26.12 10.02
N ARG A 20 -0.42 -26.97 9.05
CA ARG A 20 0.65 -26.66 8.06
C ARG A 20 0.17 -26.30 6.65
N PHE A 21 -1.13 -26.34 6.36
CA PHE A 21 -1.66 -26.17 5.00
C PHE A 21 -2.16 -24.75 4.65
N ALA A 22 -2.02 -23.76 5.53
CA ALA A 22 -2.63 -22.43 5.34
C ALA A 22 -1.65 -21.28 5.04
N VAL A 23 -0.35 -21.55 4.83
CA VAL A 23 0.68 -20.49 4.72
C VAL A 23 1.14 -20.22 3.27
N GLY A 24 0.70 -21.01 2.28
CA GLY A 24 1.17 -20.91 0.89
C GLY A 24 0.59 -19.76 0.04
N ALA A 25 -0.45 -19.05 0.49
CA ALA A 25 -1.21 -18.12 -0.37
C ALA A 25 -0.72 -16.66 -0.32
N THR A 26 0.07 -16.26 0.69
CA THR A 26 0.38 -14.83 0.93
C THR A 26 1.59 -14.30 0.16
N THR A 27 2.30 -15.15 -0.58
CA THR A 27 3.60 -14.82 -1.20
C THR A 27 3.52 -14.48 -2.70
N ILE A 28 2.33 -14.53 -3.30
CA ILE A 28 2.14 -14.45 -4.77
C ILE A 28 2.33 -13.02 -5.33
N PHE A 29 2.22 -11.97 -4.51
CA PHE A 29 2.20 -10.59 -5.04
C PHE A 29 3.57 -9.90 -5.20
N LEU A 30 4.66 -10.45 -4.62
CA LEU A 30 5.96 -9.75 -4.65
C LEU A 30 6.73 -9.89 -5.98
N ILE A 31 6.29 -10.76 -6.90
CA ILE A 31 7.08 -11.16 -8.08
C ILE A 31 6.70 -10.39 -9.37
N VAL A 32 5.50 -9.81 -9.46
CA VAL A 32 4.99 -9.25 -10.75
C VAL A 32 5.39 -7.78 -11.00
N ILE A 33 5.88 -7.03 -10.00
CA ILE A 33 6.11 -5.56 -10.14
C ILE A 33 7.56 -5.20 -10.56
N LEU A 34 8.51 -6.13 -10.57
CA LEU A 34 9.93 -5.81 -10.84
C LEU A 34 10.37 -5.93 -12.32
N SER A 35 9.50 -6.31 -13.25
CA SER A 35 9.88 -6.54 -14.67
C SER A 35 9.41 -5.47 -15.68
N ALA A 36 8.80 -4.35 -15.26
CA ALA A 36 8.23 -3.37 -16.20
C ALA A 36 8.87 -1.98 -16.24
N CYS A 37 9.91 -1.69 -15.45
CA CYS A 37 10.58 -0.38 -15.46
C CYS A 37 12.04 -0.49 -15.91
N SER A 38 12.29 -0.69 -17.21
CA SER A 38 13.60 -0.41 -17.84
C SER A 38 13.54 -0.43 -19.38
N LEU A 39 12.57 0.25 -20.00
CA LEU A 39 12.55 0.43 -21.47
C LEU A 39 11.87 1.76 -21.84
N ALA A 40 12.47 2.89 -21.44
CA ALA A 40 12.22 4.18 -22.08
C ALA A 40 13.33 5.19 -21.70
N GLU A 41 14.44 5.19 -22.44
CA GLU A 41 15.24 6.40 -22.61
C GLU A 41 15.41 6.66 -24.11
N ASP A 42 14.99 7.87 -24.50
CA ASP A 42 15.60 8.77 -25.50
C ASP A 42 14.53 9.45 -26.40
N ILE A 43 13.98 10.56 -25.91
CA ILE A 43 13.33 11.57 -26.76
C ILE A 43 13.90 12.93 -26.36
N THR A 44 14.82 13.42 -27.18
CA THR A 44 15.30 14.80 -27.13
C THR A 44 14.20 15.76 -27.60
N PRO A 45 13.89 16.86 -26.88
CA PRO A 45 12.95 17.86 -27.36
C PRO A 45 13.58 18.71 -28.49
N PRO A 46 12.81 19.10 -29.52
CA PRO A 46 13.33 19.88 -30.63
C PRO A 46 13.73 21.31 -30.22
N PRO A 47 14.70 21.94 -30.92
CA PRO A 47 15.17 23.28 -30.59
C PRO A 47 14.08 24.34 -30.89
N GLY A 48 13.72 25.16 -29.90
CA GLY A 48 12.81 26.30 -30.08
C GLY A 48 11.78 26.56 -28.97
N PHE A 49 11.85 25.86 -27.83
CA PHE A 49 10.94 26.10 -26.71
C PHE A 49 11.36 27.38 -25.95
N GLU A 50 10.69 28.50 -26.22
CA GLU A 50 10.86 29.74 -25.45
C GLU A 50 10.04 29.67 -24.14
N SER A 51 10.72 29.83 -23.00
CA SER A 51 10.09 29.93 -21.68
C SER A 51 9.38 31.28 -21.50
N ALA A 52 8.15 31.24 -21.00
CA ALA A 52 7.37 32.44 -20.65
C ALA A 52 8.03 33.28 -19.54
N PRO A 53 7.81 34.61 -19.51
CA PRO A 53 8.48 35.52 -18.58
C PRO A 53 7.93 35.43 -17.14
N PRO A 54 8.73 35.82 -16.12
CA PRO A 54 8.40 35.60 -14.71
C PRO A 54 7.28 36.51 -14.21
N ALA A 55 6.35 35.92 -13.44
CA ALA A 55 5.25 36.62 -12.77
C ALA A 55 5.74 37.49 -11.60
N ALA A 56 5.02 38.60 -11.38
CA ALA A 56 5.26 39.58 -10.33
C ALA A 56 4.96 39.06 -8.91
N GLN A 57 5.63 39.66 -7.92
CA GLN A 57 5.63 39.32 -6.49
C GLN A 57 4.26 39.51 -5.79
N PRO A 58 4.00 38.82 -4.65
CA PRO A 58 2.68 38.72 -4.03
C PRO A 58 2.36 39.91 -3.09
N VAL A 59 1.09 40.30 -3.05
CA VAL A 59 0.56 41.29 -2.09
C VAL A 59 -0.61 40.68 -1.31
N GLY A 60 -0.40 40.42 -0.02
CA GLY A 60 -1.34 40.55 1.11
C GLY A 60 -2.66 39.76 1.19
N GLY A 61 -2.76 38.87 2.19
CA GLY A 61 -3.91 38.70 3.10
C GLY A 61 -5.14 37.87 2.64
N PRO A 62 -5.81 37.13 3.55
CA PRO A 62 -6.94 36.27 3.21
C PRO A 62 -8.17 37.12 2.90
N THR A 63 -8.57 37.16 1.63
CA THR A 63 -9.84 37.75 1.20
C THR A 63 -10.79 36.65 0.78
N ALA A 64 -11.98 36.67 1.41
CA ALA A 64 -13.13 35.90 1.00
C ALA A 64 -13.36 36.04 -0.51
N ILE A 65 -13.65 34.91 -1.16
CA ILE A 65 -13.93 34.85 -2.60
C ILE A 65 -15.24 35.62 -2.85
N PRO A 66 -15.32 36.51 -3.86
CA PRO A 66 -16.57 37.24 -4.15
C PRO A 66 -17.71 36.28 -4.54
N ASN A 67 -18.88 36.47 -3.92
CA ASN A 67 -20.14 35.83 -4.32
C ASN A 67 -20.41 36.07 -5.81
N LEU A 68 -20.51 34.98 -6.59
CA LEU A 68 -21.06 34.99 -7.94
C LEU A 68 -22.60 35.01 -7.85
N PRO A 69 -23.32 35.65 -8.80
CA PRO A 69 -24.77 35.81 -8.72
C PRO A 69 -25.52 34.47 -8.68
N PRO A 70 -26.62 34.36 -7.93
CA PRO A 70 -27.49 33.20 -7.91
C PRO A 70 -28.41 33.20 -9.13
N ASP A 71 -27.85 33.03 -10.33
CA ASP A 71 -28.56 32.52 -11.50
C ASP A 71 -27.55 32.24 -12.62
N SER A 72 -27.05 31.01 -12.71
CA SER A 72 -26.19 30.61 -13.83
C SER A 72 -26.99 30.02 -15.01
N GLY A 73 -28.32 29.95 -14.92
CA GLY A 73 -29.19 29.45 -15.98
C GLY A 73 -28.97 27.96 -16.32
N LEU A 74 -28.22 27.23 -15.50
CA LEU A 74 -27.85 25.82 -15.70
C LEU A 74 -28.87 24.81 -15.14
N GLY A 75 -29.99 25.29 -14.61
CA GLY A 75 -31.07 24.44 -14.07
C GLY A 75 -30.75 23.82 -12.70
N TYR A 76 -31.63 22.91 -12.28
CA TYR A 76 -31.55 22.09 -11.06
C TYR A 76 -31.74 20.61 -11.46
N PRO A 77 -31.27 19.64 -10.65
CA PRO A 77 -31.40 18.24 -11.03
C PRO A 77 -32.87 17.84 -11.11
N THR A 78 -33.27 17.29 -12.26
CA THR A 78 -34.65 16.82 -12.51
C THR A 78 -34.88 15.39 -12.01
N VAL A 79 -33.81 14.71 -11.59
CA VAL A 79 -33.80 13.38 -10.99
C VAL A 79 -32.96 13.47 -9.72
N ILE A 80 -33.35 12.74 -8.67
CA ILE A 80 -32.58 12.67 -7.43
C ILE A 80 -31.15 12.20 -7.75
N PRO A 81 -30.12 13.01 -7.45
CA PRO A 81 -28.75 12.60 -7.70
C PRO A 81 -28.31 11.43 -6.82
N SER A 82 -27.50 10.51 -7.35
CA SER A 82 -26.96 9.36 -6.62
C SER A 82 -25.52 9.61 -6.19
N VAL A 83 -25.24 9.47 -4.89
CA VAL A 83 -23.89 9.54 -4.31
C VAL A 83 -23.01 8.43 -4.89
N ALA A 84 -23.54 7.22 -5.04
CA ALA A 84 -22.85 6.06 -5.59
C ALA A 84 -22.32 6.30 -7.01
N LYS A 85 -23.18 6.79 -7.91
CA LYS A 85 -22.79 7.13 -9.28
C LYS A 85 -21.77 8.27 -9.31
N GLY A 86 -21.90 9.25 -8.41
CA GLY A 86 -20.96 10.35 -8.26
C GLY A 86 -19.56 9.88 -7.83
N ALA A 87 -19.48 8.91 -6.92
CA ALA A 87 -18.23 8.33 -6.44
C ALA A 87 -17.42 7.67 -7.58
N VAL A 88 -18.10 6.93 -8.46
CA VAL A 88 -17.50 6.33 -9.66
C VAL A 88 -16.87 7.41 -10.53
N ILE A 89 -17.64 8.46 -10.87
CA ILE A 89 -17.15 9.57 -11.69
C ILE A 89 -15.96 10.27 -11.02
N TYR A 90 -16.04 10.49 -9.71
CA TYR A 90 -14.98 11.13 -8.94
C TYR A 90 -13.67 10.34 -8.98
N SER A 91 -13.74 9.03 -8.75
CA SER A 91 -12.57 8.14 -8.71
C SER A 91 -11.76 8.18 -10.01
N GLN A 92 -12.47 8.17 -11.15
CA GLN A 92 -11.89 8.16 -12.49
C GLN A 92 -11.30 9.51 -12.92
N ASN A 93 -11.85 10.62 -12.43
CA ASN A 93 -11.64 11.93 -13.04
C ASN A 93 -11.03 12.98 -12.09
N CYS A 94 -11.20 12.83 -10.77
CA CYS A 94 -10.95 13.91 -9.82
C CYS A 94 -9.82 13.60 -8.82
N THR A 95 -9.54 12.33 -8.54
CA THR A 95 -8.64 11.87 -7.47
C THR A 95 -7.19 12.34 -7.61
N ARG A 96 -6.70 12.47 -8.84
CA ARG A 96 -5.32 12.91 -9.12
C ARG A 96 -5.01 14.28 -8.51
N CYS A 97 -6.00 15.17 -8.46
CA CYS A 97 -5.87 16.51 -7.90
C CYS A 97 -6.54 16.63 -6.51
N HIS A 98 -7.73 16.05 -6.33
CA HIS A 98 -8.50 16.21 -5.10
C HIS A 98 -8.30 15.11 -4.05
N GLY A 99 -7.48 14.09 -4.35
CA GLY A 99 -7.21 12.95 -3.46
C GLY A 99 -8.27 11.85 -3.56
N ALA A 100 -7.96 10.65 -3.11
CA ALA A 100 -8.92 9.54 -3.12
C ALA A 100 -10.13 9.82 -2.20
N GLY A 101 -9.88 10.47 -1.05
CA GLY A 101 -10.91 10.82 -0.07
C GLY A 101 -11.51 12.22 -0.22
N GLY A 102 -11.07 13.03 -1.21
CA GLY A 102 -11.57 14.39 -1.38
C GLY A 102 -11.03 15.45 -0.44
N ALA A 103 -9.93 15.17 0.27
CA ALA A 103 -9.27 16.11 1.17
C ALA A 103 -8.42 17.18 0.43
N GLY A 104 -8.35 17.13 -0.90
CA GLY A 104 -7.53 18.07 -1.68
C GLY A 104 -6.04 17.70 -1.68
N ASP A 105 -5.70 16.44 -1.40
CA ASP A 105 -4.35 15.92 -1.17
C ASP A 105 -3.87 14.97 -2.27
N GLY A 106 -4.43 15.09 -3.49
CA GLY A 106 -4.02 14.29 -4.63
C GLY A 106 -2.55 14.47 -5.00
N ALA A 107 -1.98 13.53 -5.75
CA ALA A 107 -0.56 13.55 -6.13
C ALA A 107 -0.14 14.88 -6.83
N MET A 108 -1.06 15.53 -7.54
CA MET A 108 -0.83 16.84 -8.17
C MET A 108 -1.05 18.04 -7.24
N ALA A 109 -1.69 17.87 -6.09
CA ALA A 109 -2.02 18.97 -5.19
C ALA A 109 -0.77 19.74 -4.73
N SER A 110 0.34 19.04 -4.46
CA SER A 110 1.62 19.65 -4.07
C SER A 110 2.26 20.54 -5.15
N GLN A 111 1.84 20.39 -6.40
CA GLN A 111 2.34 21.15 -7.55
C GLN A 111 1.45 22.37 -7.88
N ILE A 112 0.29 22.49 -7.25
CA ILE A 112 -0.68 23.57 -7.47
C ILE A 112 -0.47 24.66 -6.41
N GLN A 113 -0.32 25.91 -6.84
CA GLN A 113 -0.01 27.04 -5.93
C GLN A 113 -1.20 27.53 -5.11
N PHE A 114 -2.42 27.06 -5.42
CA PHE A 114 -3.65 27.44 -4.72
C PHE A 114 -4.11 26.28 -3.83
N PRO A 115 -4.69 26.59 -2.65
CA PRO A 115 -5.24 25.54 -1.79
C PRO A 115 -6.39 24.84 -2.51
N MET A 116 -6.30 23.51 -2.58
CA MET A 116 -7.39 22.66 -3.06
C MET A 116 -8.51 22.64 -2.01
N LEU A 117 -9.76 22.61 -2.48
CA LEU A 117 -10.90 22.51 -1.58
C LEU A 117 -10.93 21.12 -0.93
N ASP A 118 -10.96 21.09 0.40
CA ASP A 118 -11.20 19.88 1.18
C ASP A 118 -12.71 19.66 1.28
N PHE A 119 -13.23 18.64 0.58
CA PHE A 119 -14.65 18.29 0.58
C PHE A 119 -15.08 17.52 1.83
N THR A 120 -14.14 17.00 2.61
CA THR A 120 -14.41 16.32 3.89
C THR A 120 -14.68 17.33 5.01
N ALA A 121 -14.18 18.57 4.86
CA ALA A 121 -14.43 19.64 5.79
C ALA A 121 -15.88 20.17 5.68
N LEU A 122 -16.58 20.16 6.81
CA LEU A 122 -17.95 20.71 6.93
C LEU A 122 -18.05 22.20 6.56
N GLU A 123 -16.99 22.97 6.79
CA GLU A 123 -16.92 24.38 6.42
C GLU A 123 -17.01 24.56 4.89
N SER A 124 -16.31 23.72 4.13
CA SER A 124 -16.32 23.72 2.67
C SER A 124 -17.72 23.43 2.12
N ALA A 125 -18.36 22.37 2.63
CA ALA A 125 -19.74 22.03 2.25
C ALA A 125 -20.75 23.11 2.67
N SER A 126 -20.44 23.87 3.71
CA SER A 126 -21.32 24.93 4.21
C SER A 126 -21.26 26.23 3.44
N ALA A 127 -20.11 26.53 2.83
CA ALA A 127 -19.86 27.82 2.18
C ALA A 127 -20.47 27.96 0.77
N ALA A 128 -20.86 26.86 0.12
CA ALA A 128 -21.36 26.87 -1.26
C ALA A 128 -22.74 26.22 -1.38
N THR A 129 -23.44 26.56 -2.47
CA THR A 129 -24.66 25.87 -2.89
C THR A 129 -24.32 24.72 -3.85
N PRO A 130 -25.16 23.67 -3.96
CA PRO A 130 -24.99 22.65 -4.98
C PRO A 130 -24.92 23.22 -6.40
N GLU A 131 -25.74 24.22 -6.73
CA GLU A 131 -25.66 24.95 -8.01
C GLU A 131 -24.29 25.60 -8.24
N LYS A 132 -23.69 26.14 -7.18
CA LYS A 132 -22.37 26.77 -7.26
C LYS A 132 -21.30 25.75 -7.61
N TRP A 133 -21.31 24.57 -6.96
CA TRP A 133 -20.38 23.49 -7.29
C TRP A 133 -20.66 22.90 -8.68
N PHE A 134 -21.93 22.72 -9.05
CA PHE A 134 -22.32 22.29 -10.39
C PHE A 134 -21.78 23.23 -11.47
N SER A 135 -21.90 24.54 -11.26
CA SER A 135 -21.39 25.56 -12.19
C SER A 135 -19.86 25.51 -12.31
N ILE A 136 -19.14 25.31 -11.20
CA ILE A 136 -17.68 25.17 -11.20
C ILE A 136 -17.26 23.90 -11.96
N ILE A 137 -17.93 22.77 -11.74
CA ILE A 137 -17.64 21.51 -12.45
C ILE A 137 -17.95 21.67 -13.95
N THR A 138 -19.08 22.28 -14.28
CA THR A 138 -19.55 22.46 -15.66
C THR A 138 -18.58 23.34 -16.46
N ASN A 139 -18.23 24.51 -15.91
CA ASN A 139 -17.46 25.53 -16.63
C ASN A 139 -15.96 25.49 -16.34
N GLY A 140 -15.55 24.74 -15.33
CA GLY A 140 -14.17 24.75 -14.83
C GLY A 140 -13.79 26.08 -14.17
N ASN A 141 -12.54 26.15 -13.75
CA ASN A 141 -11.84 27.37 -13.39
C ASN A 141 -10.37 27.21 -13.80
N LEU A 142 -10.06 27.59 -15.05
CA LEU A 142 -8.71 27.41 -15.61
C LEU A 142 -7.64 28.24 -14.89
N GLU A 143 -8.01 29.38 -14.30
CA GLU A 143 -7.09 30.16 -13.45
C GLU A 143 -6.67 29.39 -12.19
N ARG A 144 -7.49 28.44 -11.75
CA ARG A 144 -7.23 27.51 -10.64
C ARG A 144 -6.98 26.08 -11.10
N VAL A 145 -6.60 25.89 -12.36
CA VAL A 145 -6.22 24.58 -12.94
C VAL A 145 -7.37 23.54 -12.93
N MET A 146 -8.62 23.97 -12.71
CA MET A 146 -9.78 23.08 -12.77
C MET A 146 -10.37 23.07 -14.19
N PRO A 147 -10.34 21.95 -14.94
CA PRO A 147 -10.88 21.88 -16.29
C PRO A 147 -12.43 21.93 -16.31
N PRO A 148 -13.05 22.36 -17.43
CA PRO A 148 -14.49 22.21 -17.63
C PRO A 148 -14.86 20.76 -17.94
N TRP A 149 -15.99 20.29 -17.38
CA TRP A 149 -16.49 18.92 -17.57
C TRP A 149 -17.77 18.83 -18.40
N ASN A 150 -18.25 19.95 -18.95
CA ASN A 150 -19.46 19.97 -19.77
C ASN A 150 -19.32 19.30 -21.15
N GLY A 151 -18.09 19.06 -21.61
CA GLY A 151 -17.79 18.33 -22.85
C GLY A 151 -17.61 16.81 -22.67
N SER A 152 -17.37 16.33 -21.44
CA SER A 152 -17.02 14.93 -21.15
C SER A 152 -18.03 14.22 -20.24
N LEU A 153 -18.75 14.96 -19.40
CA LEU A 153 -19.80 14.44 -18.55
C LEU A 153 -21.15 15.00 -19.00
N THR A 154 -22.21 14.20 -18.87
CA THR A 154 -23.60 14.67 -19.01
C THR A 154 -23.99 15.54 -17.80
N GLU A 155 -25.07 16.31 -17.95
CA GLU A 155 -25.62 17.12 -16.84
C GLU A 155 -26.01 16.25 -15.64
N GLU A 156 -26.68 15.12 -15.87
CA GLU A 156 -27.04 14.16 -14.82
C GLU A 156 -25.79 13.64 -14.08
N GLN A 157 -24.75 13.25 -14.81
CA GLN A 157 -23.47 12.81 -14.22
C GLN A 157 -22.81 13.89 -13.37
N ARG A 158 -22.84 15.16 -13.80
CA ARG A 158 -22.31 16.28 -13.00
C ARG A 158 -23.12 16.50 -11.72
N TRP A 159 -24.44 16.31 -11.76
CA TRP A 159 -25.28 16.38 -10.55
C TRP A 159 -25.00 15.23 -9.58
N HIS A 160 -24.79 14.00 -10.09
CA HIS A 160 -24.33 12.88 -9.26
C HIS A 160 -22.99 13.20 -8.58
N LEU A 161 -22.05 13.78 -9.31
CA LEU A 161 -20.76 14.20 -8.77
C LEU A 161 -20.93 15.24 -7.64
N VAL A 162 -21.78 16.26 -7.82
CA VAL A 162 -22.06 17.25 -6.76
C VAL A 162 -22.61 16.58 -5.50
N ALA A 163 -23.54 15.63 -5.63
CA ALA A 163 -24.09 14.90 -4.49
C ALA A 163 -23.01 14.11 -3.74
N TYR A 164 -22.12 13.42 -4.47
CA TYR A 164 -20.98 12.74 -3.86
C TYR A 164 -20.09 13.71 -3.07
N LEU A 165 -19.75 14.86 -3.65
CA LEU A 165 -18.90 15.85 -2.98
C LEU A 165 -19.53 16.38 -1.67
N TYR A 166 -20.85 16.58 -1.62
CA TYR A 166 -21.53 16.98 -0.38
C TYR A 166 -21.53 15.86 0.67
N SER A 167 -21.65 14.61 0.21
CA SER A 167 -21.66 13.44 1.10
C SER A 167 -20.33 13.22 1.84
N LEU A 168 -19.20 13.67 1.27
CA LEU A 168 -17.87 13.51 1.86
C LEU A 168 -17.73 14.20 3.23
N SER A 169 -18.47 15.28 3.46
CA SER A 169 -18.51 15.99 4.75
C SER A 169 -19.52 15.40 5.75
N ALA A 170 -20.44 14.55 5.27
CA ALA A 170 -21.56 14.01 6.04
C ALA A 170 -21.29 12.55 6.42
N THR A 171 -20.34 12.35 7.34
CA THR A 171 -19.98 10.99 7.81
C THR A 171 -21.20 10.29 8.45
N PRO A 172 -21.21 8.95 8.51
CA PRO A 172 -22.31 8.20 9.14
C PRO A 172 -22.64 8.67 10.56
N ASP A 173 -21.62 8.96 11.38
CA ASP A 173 -21.81 9.46 12.74
C ASP A 173 -22.47 10.85 12.78
N VAL A 174 -22.11 11.73 11.84
CA VAL A 174 -22.71 13.07 11.71
C VAL A 174 -24.17 12.96 11.26
N LEU A 175 -24.47 12.09 10.30
CA LEU A 175 -25.83 11.85 9.81
C LEU A 175 -26.72 11.22 10.87
N GLU A 176 -26.23 10.24 11.64
CA GLU A 176 -26.97 9.60 12.72
C GLU A 176 -27.28 10.60 13.84
N ALA A 177 -26.28 11.38 14.28
CA ALA A 177 -26.48 12.43 15.26
C ALA A 177 -27.48 13.50 14.75
N GLY A 178 -27.37 13.86 13.48
CA GLY A 178 -28.27 14.80 12.82
C GLY A 178 -29.71 14.30 12.73
N LYS A 179 -29.88 13.03 12.37
CA LYS A 179 -31.18 12.37 12.33
C LYS A 179 -31.86 12.39 13.70
N ALA A 180 -31.12 12.06 14.76
CA ALA A 180 -31.67 12.09 16.12
C ALA A 180 -32.17 13.50 16.50
N GLN A 181 -31.45 14.55 16.10
CA GLN A 181 -31.90 15.93 16.31
C GLN A 181 -33.11 16.27 15.44
N TYR A 182 -33.13 15.84 14.19
CA TYR A 182 -34.24 16.07 13.26
C TYR A 182 -35.54 15.44 13.76
N ASP A 183 -35.48 14.16 14.13
CA ASP A 183 -36.64 13.40 14.62
C ASP A 183 -37.20 14.03 15.92
N SER A 184 -36.31 14.53 16.79
CA SER A 184 -36.71 15.10 18.08
C SER A 184 -37.23 16.53 18.02
N ASN A 185 -36.83 17.31 17.00
CA ASN A 185 -37.05 18.76 16.99
C ASN A 185 -37.72 19.30 15.72
N CYS A 186 -37.64 18.59 14.60
CA CYS A 186 -37.98 19.12 13.28
C CYS A 186 -39.12 18.35 12.61
N ALA A 187 -39.15 17.01 12.75
CA ALA A 187 -40.07 16.13 12.03
C ALA A 187 -41.56 16.40 12.32
N ALA A 188 -41.91 16.93 13.50
CA ALA A 188 -43.30 17.27 13.83
C ALA A 188 -43.89 18.31 12.86
N CYS A 189 -43.09 19.28 12.41
CA CYS A 189 -43.50 20.29 11.44
C CYS A 189 -43.08 19.91 10.01
N HIS A 190 -41.85 19.42 9.82
CA HIS A 190 -41.29 19.19 8.48
C HIS A 190 -41.56 17.78 7.92
N GLY A 191 -42.19 16.89 8.69
CA GLY A 191 -42.45 15.50 8.32
C GLY A 191 -41.22 14.62 8.48
N GLU A 192 -41.40 13.31 8.67
CA GLU A 192 -40.27 12.36 8.77
C GLU A 192 -39.45 12.30 7.47
N GLY A 193 -40.10 12.53 6.33
CA GLY A 193 -39.48 12.58 5.00
C GLY A 193 -39.01 13.97 4.57
N GLY A 194 -39.10 15.00 5.43
CA GLY A 194 -38.64 16.35 5.12
C GLY A 194 -39.45 17.10 4.07
N ALA A 195 -40.66 16.65 3.74
CA ALA A 195 -41.49 17.25 2.70
C ALA A 195 -42.23 18.52 3.15
N GLY A 196 -42.14 18.91 4.42
CA GLY A 196 -42.87 20.05 4.97
C GLY A 196 -44.33 19.73 5.33
N ASP A 197 -44.66 18.45 5.51
CA ASP A 197 -46.01 17.91 5.64
C ASP A 197 -46.25 17.22 7.00
N GLY A 198 -45.47 17.61 8.02
CA GLY A 198 -45.60 17.07 9.38
C GLY A 198 -46.97 17.35 10.01
N PRO A 199 -47.37 16.57 11.03
CA PRO A 199 -48.68 16.72 11.69
C PRO A 199 -48.89 18.10 12.35
N GLU A 200 -47.81 18.82 12.66
CA GLU A 200 -47.83 20.17 13.23
C GLU A 200 -47.47 21.25 12.19
N ALA A 201 -47.44 20.91 10.89
CA ALA A 201 -47.15 21.88 9.83
C ALA A 201 -48.20 23.00 9.80
N VAL A 202 -47.74 24.25 9.90
CA VAL A 202 -48.58 25.44 9.76
C VAL A 202 -48.13 26.25 8.55
N GLY A 203 -48.99 26.31 7.53
CA GLY A 203 -48.70 27.00 6.28
C GLY A 203 -47.80 26.19 5.34
N ALA A 204 -47.22 26.86 4.35
CA ALA A 204 -46.28 26.24 3.42
C ALA A 204 -44.87 26.25 4.02
N LEU A 205 -44.43 25.10 4.52
CA LEU A 205 -43.07 24.92 5.03
C LEU A 205 -42.11 24.50 3.88
N PRO A 206 -40.80 24.74 4.04
CA PRO A 206 -39.79 24.22 3.11
C PRO A 206 -39.92 22.71 2.90
N ASN A 207 -39.91 22.30 1.63
CA ASN A 207 -39.79 20.91 1.22
C ASN A 207 -38.32 20.61 0.93
N PHE A 208 -37.65 19.85 1.80
CA PHE A 208 -36.23 19.50 1.67
C PHE A 208 -35.97 18.39 0.64
N THR A 209 -37.01 17.82 0.04
CA THR A 209 -36.90 16.90 -1.10
C THR A 209 -37.01 17.62 -2.45
N ASP A 210 -37.39 18.90 -2.44
CA ASP A 210 -37.49 19.72 -3.65
C ASP A 210 -36.11 20.11 -4.17
N GLN A 211 -35.76 19.60 -5.35
CA GLN A 211 -34.42 19.75 -5.91
C GLN A 211 -34.08 21.20 -6.24
N GLN A 212 -35.06 21.98 -6.74
CA GLN A 212 -34.85 23.39 -7.06
C GLN A 212 -34.57 24.22 -5.79
N TYR A 213 -35.31 23.95 -4.72
CA TYR A 213 -35.09 24.59 -3.43
C TYR A 213 -33.73 24.21 -2.85
N MET A 214 -33.40 22.92 -2.83
CA MET A 214 -32.18 22.44 -2.21
C MET A 214 -30.91 22.83 -3.00
N SER A 215 -30.95 22.81 -4.33
CA SER A 215 -29.80 23.16 -5.16
C SER A 215 -29.37 24.61 -5.02
N ALA A 216 -30.32 25.50 -4.72
CA ALA A 216 -30.12 26.94 -4.56
C ALA A 216 -29.69 27.37 -3.15
N LYS A 217 -29.64 26.44 -2.18
CA LYS A 217 -29.32 26.74 -0.77
C LYS A 217 -27.97 26.18 -0.36
N ALA A 218 -27.19 26.95 0.39
CA ALA A 218 -25.97 26.48 1.04
C ALA A 218 -26.31 25.95 2.44
N ASN A 219 -25.46 25.10 3.04
CA ASN A 219 -25.71 24.67 4.42
C ASN A 219 -25.63 25.85 5.41
N ALA A 220 -24.86 26.90 5.10
CA ALA A 220 -24.85 28.15 5.86
C ALA A 220 -26.22 28.86 5.89
N ASP A 221 -27.05 28.72 4.85
CA ASP A 221 -28.39 29.31 4.84
C ASP A 221 -29.30 28.62 5.87
N PHE A 222 -29.19 27.29 6.00
CA PHE A 222 -29.89 26.52 7.03
C PHE A 222 -29.35 26.83 8.43
N ALA A 223 -28.04 27.01 8.57
CA ALA A 223 -27.44 27.43 9.83
C ALA A 223 -27.98 28.80 10.28
N ALA A 224 -28.10 29.77 9.35
CA ALA A 224 -28.68 31.07 9.65
C ALA A 224 -30.17 30.98 10.03
N ALA A 225 -30.92 30.08 9.38
CA ALA A 225 -32.33 29.85 9.70
C ALA A 225 -32.54 29.25 11.09
N LEU A 226 -31.61 28.41 11.56
CA LEU A 226 -31.66 27.71 12.86
C LEU A 226 -30.91 28.43 14.00
N GLY A 227 -30.21 29.51 13.67
CA GLY A 227 -29.30 30.24 14.55
C GLY A 227 -29.96 31.20 15.54
N ALA A 228 -29.18 31.67 16.50
CA ALA A 228 -29.61 32.71 17.44
C ALA A 228 -30.01 34.00 16.70
N GLY A 229 -31.20 34.53 16.99
CA GLY A 229 -31.72 35.73 16.33
C GLY A 229 -32.38 35.50 14.97
N THR A 230 -32.68 34.25 14.61
CA THR A 230 -33.49 33.95 13.42
C THR A 230 -34.84 34.69 13.45
N ALA A 231 -35.25 35.21 12.30
CA ALA A 231 -36.56 35.85 12.12
C ALA A 231 -37.70 34.83 11.97
N ILE A 232 -37.38 33.53 11.88
CA ILE A 232 -38.35 32.45 11.77
C ILE A 232 -38.77 32.05 13.18
N GLU A 233 -40.06 32.27 13.48
CA GLU A 233 -40.63 31.94 14.78
C GLU A 233 -40.40 30.46 15.12
N ASN A 234 -40.02 30.19 16.37
CA ASN A 234 -39.70 28.85 16.89
C ASN A 234 -38.50 28.12 16.24
N HIS A 235 -37.63 28.82 15.49
CA HIS A 235 -36.47 28.20 14.83
C HIS A 235 -35.12 28.51 15.46
N ASN A 236 -35.04 29.17 16.62
CA ASN A 236 -33.75 29.28 17.32
C ASN A 236 -33.44 27.95 18.02
N PHE A 237 -32.62 27.11 17.38
CA PHE A 237 -32.18 25.82 17.90
C PHE A 237 -30.72 25.82 18.34
N ALA A 238 -29.93 26.85 17.99
CA ALA A 238 -28.54 26.96 18.37
C ALA A 238 -28.31 26.76 19.88
N ASP A 239 -29.14 27.40 20.71
CA ASP A 239 -29.04 27.30 22.16
C ASP A 239 -29.49 25.93 22.71
N LYS A 240 -30.31 25.18 21.95
CA LYS A 240 -30.94 23.92 22.38
C LYS A 240 -30.09 22.69 22.03
N ILE A 241 -29.51 22.66 20.83
CA ILE A 241 -28.80 21.48 20.30
C ILE A 241 -27.29 21.71 20.13
N GLY A 242 -26.81 22.95 20.31
CA GLY A 242 -25.40 23.33 20.18
C GLY A 242 -24.86 23.22 18.76
N ASP A 243 -23.63 23.70 18.55
CA ASP A 243 -23.01 23.79 17.21
C ASP A 243 -22.88 22.42 16.53
N GLY A 244 -22.49 21.38 17.28
CA GLY A 244 -22.40 20.02 16.75
C GLY A 244 -23.76 19.44 16.34
N GLY A 245 -24.81 19.70 17.12
CA GLY A 245 -26.18 19.29 16.79
C GLY A 245 -26.73 20.03 15.58
N LEU A 246 -26.41 21.32 15.44
CA LEU A 246 -26.75 22.13 14.26
C LEU A 246 -26.10 21.58 12.99
N ILE A 247 -24.80 21.32 13.04
CA ILE A 247 -24.05 20.75 11.92
C ILE A 247 -24.65 19.40 11.49
N GLY A 248 -24.92 18.52 12.46
CA GLY A 248 -25.53 17.23 12.21
C GLY A 248 -26.89 17.36 11.53
N VAL A 249 -27.81 18.14 12.12
CA VAL A 249 -29.18 18.27 11.58
C VAL A 249 -29.19 18.90 10.19
N ILE A 250 -28.30 19.87 9.93
CA ILE A 250 -28.19 20.49 8.60
C ILE A 250 -27.63 19.50 7.58
N SER A 251 -26.64 18.70 7.95
CA SER A 251 -26.08 17.65 7.10
C SER A 251 -27.13 16.58 6.78
N TYR A 252 -27.95 16.22 7.77
CA TYR A 252 -29.08 15.30 7.57
C TYR A 252 -30.18 15.90 6.69
N VAL A 253 -30.56 17.17 6.90
CA VAL A 253 -31.52 17.87 6.03
C VAL A 253 -31.01 17.95 4.59
N ARG A 254 -29.71 18.16 4.39
CA ARG A 254 -29.09 18.14 3.06
C ARG A 254 -29.22 16.78 2.39
N ALA A 255 -29.15 15.68 3.14
CA ALA A 255 -29.24 14.33 2.61
C ALA A 255 -30.61 14.00 1.99
N PHE A 256 -31.69 14.73 2.29
CA PHE A 256 -32.98 14.56 1.59
C PHE A 256 -32.90 14.90 0.08
N SER A 257 -31.87 15.63 -0.35
CA SER A 257 -31.69 16.06 -1.73
C SER A 257 -30.96 15.04 -2.62
N TYR A 258 -30.40 13.96 -2.07
CA TYR A 258 -29.68 12.96 -2.85
C TYR A 258 -29.88 11.54 -2.31
N ASP A 259 -29.71 10.56 -3.18
CA ASP A 259 -29.69 9.15 -2.81
C ASP A 259 -28.31 8.80 -2.24
N SER A 260 -28.28 8.66 -0.91
CA SER A 260 -27.11 8.23 -0.14
C SER A 260 -27.02 6.72 0.05
N THR A 261 -27.93 5.96 -0.57
CA THR A 261 -27.80 4.49 -0.60
C THR A 261 -26.40 4.19 -1.15
N PRO A 262 -25.56 3.45 -0.39
CA PRO A 262 -24.29 2.97 -0.90
C PRO A 262 -24.54 2.32 -2.27
N PRO A 263 -23.58 2.37 -3.21
CA PRO A 263 -23.75 1.65 -4.46
C PRO A 263 -24.21 0.23 -4.13
N ASP A 264 -25.22 -0.28 -4.84
CA ASP A 264 -25.28 -1.72 -5.02
C ASP A 264 -23.90 -2.09 -5.54
N VAL A 265 -23.09 -2.73 -4.70
CA VAL A 265 -21.73 -3.11 -5.08
C VAL A 265 -21.91 -3.93 -6.34
N LEU A 266 -21.43 -3.42 -7.48
CA LEU A 266 -21.65 -4.08 -8.76
C LEU A 266 -21.17 -5.52 -8.60
N LYS A 267 -22.10 -6.46 -8.69
CA LYS A 267 -21.79 -7.87 -8.57
C LYS A 267 -21.51 -8.39 -9.96
N GLY A 268 -20.25 -8.72 -10.20
CA GLY A 268 -19.78 -9.23 -11.47
C GLY A 268 -19.55 -10.74 -11.46
N THR A 269 -19.04 -11.21 -12.59
CA THR A 269 -18.57 -12.58 -12.80
C THR A 269 -17.08 -12.59 -13.13
N VAL A 270 -16.38 -13.61 -12.64
CA VAL A 270 -15.02 -13.93 -13.07
C VAL A 270 -15.06 -15.32 -13.69
N THR A 271 -14.73 -15.42 -14.97
CA THR A 271 -14.69 -16.66 -15.72
C THR A 271 -13.27 -16.96 -16.16
N GLY A 272 -13.07 -18.16 -16.68
CA GLY A 272 -11.86 -18.51 -17.39
C GLY A 272 -11.85 -19.98 -17.76
N THR A 273 -10.79 -20.37 -18.44
CA THR A 273 -10.50 -21.76 -18.79
C THR A 273 -9.12 -22.14 -18.30
N VAL A 274 -9.02 -23.28 -17.65
CA VAL A 274 -7.75 -23.95 -17.42
C VAL A 274 -7.38 -24.74 -18.67
N THR A 275 -6.15 -24.55 -19.15
CA THR A 275 -5.59 -25.31 -20.27
C THR A 275 -4.26 -25.93 -19.87
N ASN A 276 -3.89 -27.07 -20.46
CA ASN A 276 -2.58 -27.68 -20.24
C ASN A 276 -1.67 -27.37 -21.44
N GLY A 277 -0.61 -26.60 -21.20
CA GLY A 277 0.33 -26.15 -22.23
C GLY A 277 1.39 -27.17 -22.63
N THR A 278 1.49 -28.29 -21.90
CA THR A 278 2.37 -29.40 -22.28
C THR A 278 1.84 -30.11 -23.54
N ALA A 279 2.73 -30.57 -24.42
CA ALA A 279 2.33 -31.26 -25.64
C ALA A 279 1.50 -32.52 -25.33
N ASN A 280 0.25 -32.53 -25.81
CA ASN A 280 -0.77 -33.55 -25.51
C ASN A 280 -1.18 -33.63 -24.03
N GLY A 281 -0.89 -32.58 -23.27
CA GLY A 281 -1.34 -32.44 -21.89
C GLY A 281 -2.86 -32.41 -21.80
N ILE A 282 -3.38 -32.98 -20.72
CA ILE A 282 -4.82 -33.03 -20.44
C ILE A 282 -5.04 -32.23 -19.15
N VAL A 283 -6.17 -31.53 -19.07
CA VAL A 283 -6.60 -30.85 -17.84
C VAL A 283 -7.22 -31.90 -16.90
N PRO A 284 -6.70 -32.08 -15.68
CA PRO A 284 -7.31 -32.99 -14.70
C PRO A 284 -8.74 -32.59 -14.33
N ALA A 285 -9.58 -33.59 -14.05
CA ALA A 285 -11.01 -33.39 -13.78
C ALA A 285 -11.31 -32.90 -12.35
N ASP A 286 -10.33 -32.89 -11.47
CA ASP A 286 -10.41 -32.59 -10.03
C ASP A 286 -9.62 -31.33 -9.65
N LEU A 287 -9.32 -30.46 -10.62
CA LEU A 287 -8.70 -29.18 -10.34
C LEU A 287 -9.67 -28.22 -9.67
N THR A 288 -9.15 -27.49 -8.69
CA THR A 288 -9.81 -26.34 -8.07
C THR A 288 -9.07 -25.08 -8.47
N VAL A 289 -9.81 -24.06 -8.88
CA VAL A 289 -9.30 -22.71 -9.10
C VAL A 289 -9.70 -21.84 -7.92
N THR A 290 -8.76 -21.03 -7.47
CA THR A 290 -8.91 -20.09 -6.36
C THR A 290 -8.85 -18.66 -6.88
N LEU A 291 -9.89 -17.88 -6.66
CA LEU A 291 -9.92 -16.43 -6.87
C LEU A 291 -9.44 -15.72 -5.62
N HIS A 292 -8.39 -14.91 -5.78
CA HIS A 292 -7.88 -14.01 -4.75
C HIS A 292 -8.31 -12.59 -5.06
N ILE A 293 -8.82 -11.91 -4.05
CA ILE A 293 -9.38 -10.56 -4.14
C ILE A 293 -8.54 -9.64 -3.27
N PHE A 294 -8.04 -8.55 -3.87
CA PHE A 294 -7.19 -7.58 -3.21
C PHE A 294 -7.80 -6.18 -3.26
N ASP A 295 -7.82 -5.51 -2.12
CA ASP A 295 -8.13 -4.08 -2.00
C ASP A 295 -6.93 -3.39 -1.35
N ASN A 296 -6.44 -2.30 -1.96
CA ASN A 296 -5.25 -1.57 -1.47
C ASN A 296 -4.04 -2.49 -1.20
N PHE A 297 -3.78 -3.45 -2.10
CA PHE A 297 -2.69 -4.44 -1.98
C PHE A 297 -2.80 -5.38 -0.77
N GLN A 298 -3.97 -5.50 -0.15
CA GLN A 298 -4.24 -6.48 0.92
C GLN A 298 -5.27 -7.49 0.42
N GLU A 299 -5.00 -8.78 0.64
CA GLU A 299 -5.96 -9.84 0.29
C GLU A 299 -7.16 -9.75 1.25
N THR A 300 -8.34 -9.45 0.71
CA THR A 300 -9.56 -9.28 1.49
C THR A 300 -10.48 -10.49 1.43
N ALA A 301 -10.37 -11.30 0.37
CA ALA A 301 -11.14 -12.53 0.24
C ALA A 301 -10.46 -13.53 -0.70
N THR A 302 -10.76 -14.81 -0.44
CA THR A 302 -10.34 -15.93 -1.26
C THR A 302 -11.55 -16.82 -1.50
N LEU A 303 -11.82 -17.18 -2.75
CA LEU A 303 -12.96 -18.02 -3.15
C LEU A 303 -12.45 -19.18 -3.99
N ALA A 304 -13.01 -20.37 -3.83
CA ALA A 304 -12.61 -21.55 -4.60
C ALA A 304 -13.79 -22.11 -5.40
N THR A 305 -13.51 -22.64 -6.58
CA THR A 305 -14.49 -23.34 -7.43
C THR A 305 -13.83 -24.47 -8.19
N ASP A 306 -14.59 -25.51 -8.48
CA ASP A 306 -14.09 -26.67 -9.23
C ASP A 306 -14.08 -26.38 -10.74
N VAL A 307 -13.06 -26.89 -11.41
CA VAL A 307 -12.92 -26.82 -12.87
C VAL A 307 -13.83 -27.86 -13.52
N LYS A 308 -14.64 -27.44 -14.49
CA LYS A 308 -15.53 -28.32 -15.26
C LYS A 308 -14.72 -29.22 -16.20
N SER A 309 -15.35 -30.27 -16.72
CA SER A 309 -14.69 -31.25 -17.61
C SER A 309 -14.15 -30.67 -18.92
N ASP A 310 -14.62 -29.49 -19.32
CA ASP A 310 -14.15 -28.74 -20.49
C ASP A 310 -13.05 -27.71 -20.13
N GLY A 311 -12.59 -27.69 -18.87
CA GLY A 311 -11.60 -26.74 -18.35
C GLY A 311 -12.20 -25.42 -17.88
N ALA A 312 -13.50 -25.18 -18.06
CA ALA A 312 -14.11 -23.91 -17.68
C ALA A 312 -14.41 -23.81 -16.18
N PHE A 313 -14.30 -22.61 -15.63
CA PHE A 313 -14.73 -22.30 -14.26
C PHE A 313 -15.43 -20.94 -14.23
N GLU A 314 -16.16 -20.70 -13.14
CA GLU A 314 -16.94 -19.48 -12.98
C GLU A 314 -17.10 -19.12 -11.50
N PHE A 315 -16.93 -17.83 -11.21
CA PHE A 315 -17.29 -17.18 -9.97
C PHE A 315 -18.36 -16.14 -10.26
N THR A 316 -19.45 -16.16 -9.49
CA THR A 316 -20.56 -15.22 -9.64
C THR A 316 -20.79 -14.44 -8.36
N GLY A 317 -21.32 -13.22 -8.47
CA GLY A 317 -21.67 -12.43 -7.30
C GLY A 317 -20.47 -11.73 -6.67
N ILE A 318 -19.38 -11.58 -7.43
CA ILE A 318 -18.14 -10.96 -6.96
C ILE A 318 -18.33 -9.46 -6.92
N GLU A 319 -18.05 -8.87 -5.76
CA GLU A 319 -18.08 -7.43 -5.60
C GLU A 319 -16.99 -6.76 -6.45
N MET A 320 -17.38 -5.79 -7.29
CA MET A 320 -16.54 -5.09 -8.26
C MET A 320 -16.41 -3.59 -7.95
N PRO A 321 -15.86 -3.17 -6.78
CA PRO A 321 -15.42 -1.80 -6.60
C PRO A 321 -14.25 -1.48 -7.54
N LEU A 322 -14.15 -0.23 -7.97
CA LEU A 322 -13.05 0.23 -8.83
C LEU A 322 -11.69 0.02 -8.16
N ASP A 323 -10.67 -0.26 -8.97
CA ASP A 323 -9.27 -0.50 -8.58
C ASP A 323 -9.01 -1.75 -7.72
N ARG A 324 -10.04 -2.56 -7.44
CA ARG A 324 -9.86 -3.90 -6.84
C ARG A 324 -9.02 -4.77 -7.76
N ALA A 325 -8.01 -5.44 -7.23
CA ALA A 325 -7.22 -6.40 -8.00
C ALA A 325 -7.75 -7.83 -7.83
N LEU A 326 -7.86 -8.55 -8.95
CA LEU A 326 -8.28 -9.94 -9.02
C LEU A 326 -7.15 -10.75 -9.65
N ILE A 327 -6.86 -11.91 -9.06
CA ILE A 327 -5.94 -12.91 -9.61
C ILE A 327 -6.49 -14.29 -9.31
N LEU A 328 -6.40 -15.20 -10.28
CA LEU A 328 -6.75 -16.60 -10.08
C LEU A 328 -5.48 -17.42 -9.88
N SER A 329 -5.58 -18.48 -9.09
CA SER A 329 -4.53 -19.48 -8.95
C SER A 329 -5.10 -20.90 -9.00
N THR A 330 -4.27 -21.86 -9.39
CA THR A 330 -4.54 -23.30 -9.24
C THR A 330 -3.23 -24.02 -8.97
N GLU A 331 -3.30 -25.09 -8.18
CA GLU A 331 -2.15 -25.94 -7.90
C GLU A 331 -2.24 -27.21 -8.77
N TYR A 332 -1.17 -27.51 -9.49
CA TYR A 332 -1.09 -28.73 -10.29
C TYR A 332 0.34 -29.27 -10.29
N GLY A 333 0.48 -30.56 -9.93
CA GLY A 333 1.78 -31.23 -9.90
C GLY A 333 2.78 -30.62 -8.91
N GLY A 334 2.32 -30.00 -7.81
CA GLY A 334 3.17 -29.32 -6.82
C GLY A 334 3.57 -27.88 -7.19
N ALA A 335 3.17 -27.40 -8.38
CA ALA A 335 3.38 -26.03 -8.83
C ALA A 335 2.09 -25.21 -8.75
N ILE A 336 2.22 -23.93 -8.37
CA ILE A 336 1.14 -22.95 -8.42
C ILE A 336 1.19 -22.23 -9.77
N TYR A 337 0.05 -22.16 -10.45
CA TYR A 337 -0.15 -21.43 -11.70
C TYR A 337 -1.15 -20.31 -11.47
N THR A 338 -0.87 -19.12 -11.98
CA THR A 338 -1.74 -17.95 -11.81
C THR A 338 -2.20 -17.39 -13.14
N SER A 339 -3.32 -16.66 -13.13
CA SER A 339 -3.69 -15.77 -14.23
C SER A 339 -2.86 -14.49 -14.19
N ASP A 340 -3.05 -13.64 -15.21
CA ASP A 340 -2.70 -12.23 -15.10
C ASP A 340 -3.48 -11.56 -13.95
N VAL A 341 -2.90 -10.51 -13.37
CA VAL A 341 -3.57 -9.64 -12.40
C VAL A 341 -4.41 -8.62 -13.17
N VAL A 342 -5.69 -8.53 -12.85
CA VAL A 342 -6.58 -7.51 -13.43
C VAL A 342 -7.08 -6.55 -12.37
N ALA A 343 -7.06 -5.25 -12.67
CA ALA A 343 -7.74 -4.24 -11.87
C ALA A 343 -9.17 -4.05 -12.38
N VAL A 344 -10.13 -4.04 -11.46
CA VAL A 344 -11.54 -3.85 -11.76
C VAL A 344 -11.76 -2.41 -12.25
N GLY A 345 -12.27 -2.29 -13.48
CA GLY A 345 -12.77 -1.05 -14.07
C GLY A 345 -14.29 -1.06 -14.21
N ASP A 346 -14.79 -0.47 -15.30
CA ASP A 346 -16.24 -0.28 -15.53
C ASP A 346 -16.98 -1.54 -16.00
N GLN A 347 -16.29 -2.67 -16.06
CA GLN A 347 -16.82 -3.94 -16.54
C GLN A 347 -17.28 -4.81 -15.38
N SER A 348 -18.38 -5.55 -15.59
CA SER A 348 -18.92 -6.49 -14.61
C SER A 348 -18.55 -7.95 -14.91
N SER A 349 -17.69 -8.21 -15.88
CA SER A 349 -17.28 -9.56 -16.27
C SER A 349 -15.82 -9.56 -16.70
N TYR A 350 -15.05 -10.48 -16.14
CA TYR A 350 -13.61 -10.64 -16.41
C TYR A 350 -13.34 -12.09 -16.78
N ASP A 351 -12.62 -12.30 -17.88
CA ASP A 351 -12.18 -13.62 -18.34
C ASP A 351 -10.68 -13.76 -18.14
N LEU A 352 -10.26 -14.68 -17.27
CA LEU A 352 -8.90 -14.82 -16.79
C LEU A 352 -8.45 -16.28 -16.99
N PRO A 353 -7.81 -16.63 -18.11
CA PRO A 353 -7.36 -18.00 -18.36
C PRO A 353 -6.17 -18.36 -17.45
N ILE A 354 -6.04 -19.66 -17.16
CA ILE A 354 -4.85 -20.23 -16.51
C ILE A 354 -4.27 -21.32 -17.42
N THR A 355 -2.95 -21.32 -17.60
CA THR A 355 -2.25 -22.41 -18.28
C THR A 355 -1.40 -23.18 -17.29
N ILE A 356 -1.71 -24.45 -17.11
CA ILE A 356 -0.92 -25.40 -16.31
C ILE A 356 0.04 -26.19 -17.20
N TYR A 357 1.04 -26.81 -16.60
CA TYR A 357 1.99 -27.67 -17.30
C TYR A 357 2.23 -28.92 -16.47
N ASP A 358 2.41 -30.06 -17.15
CA ASP A 358 2.87 -31.28 -16.46
C ASP A 358 4.28 -31.05 -15.90
N THR A 359 4.67 -31.87 -14.92
CA THR A 359 6.01 -31.78 -14.34
C THR A 359 7.04 -32.66 -15.04
N THR A 360 8.31 -32.26 -14.92
CA THR A 360 9.51 -33.03 -15.29
C THR A 360 10.58 -32.86 -14.21
N SER A 361 11.41 -33.88 -14.01
CA SER A 361 12.58 -33.82 -13.13
C SER A 361 13.89 -34.04 -13.90
N ASP A 362 13.87 -33.89 -15.22
CA ASP A 362 15.07 -34.01 -16.07
C ASP A 362 15.87 -32.70 -16.03
N PRO A 363 17.06 -32.67 -15.38
CA PRO A 363 17.82 -31.44 -15.23
C PRO A 363 18.41 -30.92 -16.55
N SER A 364 18.41 -31.71 -17.62
CA SER A 364 18.93 -31.29 -18.94
C SER A 364 18.08 -30.19 -19.59
N VAL A 365 16.86 -29.97 -19.10
CA VAL A 365 15.97 -28.91 -19.58
C VAL A 365 16.31 -27.53 -18.99
N LEU A 366 17.16 -27.49 -17.96
CA LEU A 366 17.54 -26.26 -17.27
C LEU A 366 18.80 -25.64 -17.87
N SER A 367 18.82 -24.32 -17.94
CA SER A 367 20.02 -23.55 -18.28
C SER A 367 20.07 -22.25 -17.47
N ILE A 368 21.28 -21.79 -17.15
CA ILE A 368 21.48 -20.46 -16.59
C ILE A 368 21.66 -19.51 -17.78
N SER A 369 20.63 -18.74 -18.12
CA SER A 369 20.71 -17.78 -19.22
C SER A 369 21.66 -16.63 -18.88
N ARG A 370 21.76 -16.28 -17.59
CA ARG A 370 22.69 -15.28 -17.09
C ARG A 370 23.08 -15.54 -15.64
N MET A 371 24.38 -15.45 -15.36
CA MET A 371 24.92 -15.41 -14.02
C MET A 371 25.65 -14.08 -13.82
N HIS A 372 25.40 -13.36 -12.73
CA HIS A 372 26.25 -12.23 -12.33
C HIS A 372 26.98 -12.60 -11.06
N ILE A 373 28.27 -12.26 -11.00
CA ILE A 373 29.13 -12.39 -9.82
C ILE A 373 29.67 -11.01 -9.52
N VAL A 374 29.21 -10.39 -8.44
CA VAL A 374 29.57 -9.03 -8.06
C VAL A 374 30.43 -9.09 -6.81
N PHE A 375 31.61 -8.48 -6.88
CA PHE A 375 32.51 -8.39 -5.74
C PHE A 375 32.41 -7.02 -5.08
N GLU A 376 32.40 -7.02 -3.75
CA GLU A 376 32.47 -5.82 -2.93
C GLU A 376 33.51 -5.99 -1.83
N PHE A 377 34.26 -4.92 -1.54
CA PHE A 377 35.32 -4.91 -0.55
C PHE A 377 35.08 -3.78 0.46
N SER A 378 34.24 -4.06 1.46
CA SER A 378 33.88 -3.12 2.51
C SER A 378 34.64 -3.35 3.82
N GLU A 379 35.18 -4.55 4.02
CA GLU A 379 35.91 -4.97 5.22
C GLU A 379 37.32 -5.48 4.85
N PRO A 380 38.38 -5.13 5.61
CA PRO A 380 39.70 -5.70 5.41
C PRO A 380 39.70 -7.23 5.57
N GLY A 381 40.36 -7.93 4.64
CA GLY A 381 40.50 -9.38 4.73
C GLY A 381 39.34 -10.18 4.11
N VAL A 382 38.32 -9.52 3.58
CA VAL A 382 37.07 -10.16 3.15
C VAL A 382 36.59 -9.59 1.81
N ALA A 383 36.20 -10.48 0.91
CA ALA A 383 35.40 -10.14 -0.26
C ALA A 383 33.94 -10.53 0.00
N GLN A 384 33.03 -9.57 -0.07
CA GLN A 384 31.60 -9.86 -0.15
C GLN A 384 31.27 -10.17 -1.61
N VAL A 385 30.58 -11.27 -1.84
CA VAL A 385 30.16 -11.70 -3.18
C VAL A 385 28.64 -11.70 -3.22
N GLY A 386 28.07 -11.05 -4.24
CA GLY A 386 26.67 -11.18 -4.60
C GLY A 386 26.54 -11.94 -5.91
N GLU A 387 25.73 -12.99 -5.95
CA GLU A 387 25.48 -13.76 -7.16
C GLU A 387 24.00 -13.76 -7.53
N LEU A 388 23.72 -13.45 -8.80
CA LEU A 388 22.39 -13.57 -9.40
C LEU A 388 22.40 -14.71 -10.41
N PHE A 389 21.58 -15.72 -10.18
CA PHE A 389 21.29 -16.78 -11.14
C PHE A 389 19.97 -16.51 -11.84
N VAL A 390 19.97 -16.49 -13.17
CA VAL A 390 18.77 -16.45 -14.00
C VAL A 390 18.62 -17.80 -14.68
N VAL A 391 17.76 -18.65 -14.13
CA VAL A 391 17.55 -20.04 -14.56
C VAL A 391 16.32 -20.11 -15.47
N ASN A 392 16.51 -20.67 -16.66
CA ASN A 392 15.47 -20.90 -17.65
C ASN A 392 15.17 -22.39 -17.75
N ASN A 393 13.89 -22.72 -17.93
CA ASN A 393 13.44 -24.04 -18.31
C ASN A 393 13.06 -24.03 -19.80
N THR A 394 13.74 -24.88 -20.57
CA THR A 394 13.61 -24.94 -22.04
C THR A 394 12.58 -25.97 -22.51
N SER A 395 11.95 -26.70 -21.60
CA SER A 395 10.91 -27.68 -21.91
C SER A 395 9.51 -27.07 -21.91
N ASP A 396 8.52 -27.86 -22.33
CA ASP A 396 7.09 -27.56 -22.23
C ASP A 396 6.46 -28.08 -20.92
N ARG A 397 7.29 -28.36 -19.92
CA ARG A 397 6.91 -28.93 -18.61
C ARG A 397 7.49 -28.09 -17.50
N THR A 398 6.81 -27.96 -16.38
CA THR A 398 7.37 -27.32 -15.18
C THR A 398 8.43 -28.25 -14.59
N PHE A 399 9.60 -27.71 -14.28
CA PHE A 399 10.65 -28.49 -13.64
C PHE A 399 10.47 -28.48 -12.13
N ASP A 400 10.48 -29.66 -11.53
CA ASP A 400 10.35 -29.86 -10.08
C ASP A 400 11.25 -31.01 -9.60
N SER A 401 11.42 -31.13 -8.28
CA SER A 401 12.21 -32.18 -7.66
C SER A 401 11.66 -33.58 -7.97
N ALA A 402 12.56 -34.54 -8.15
CA ALA A 402 12.20 -35.95 -8.34
C ALA A 402 11.61 -36.59 -7.06
N THR A 403 11.80 -35.96 -5.91
CA THR A 403 11.28 -36.40 -4.61
C THR A 403 10.43 -35.30 -4.00
N PRO A 404 9.30 -35.64 -3.35
CA PRO A 404 8.51 -34.66 -2.61
C PRO A 404 9.37 -33.88 -1.62
N ASP A 405 9.25 -32.55 -1.61
CA ASP A 405 10.01 -31.62 -0.77
C ASP A 405 11.54 -31.70 -0.92
N GLY A 406 12.03 -32.33 -2.00
CA GLY A 406 13.45 -32.42 -2.32
C GLY A 406 14.02 -31.13 -2.90
N PRO A 407 15.35 -31.05 -3.06
CA PRO A 407 15.96 -29.94 -3.77
C PRO A 407 15.49 -29.94 -5.23
N THR A 408 15.00 -28.81 -5.71
CA THR A 408 14.62 -28.62 -7.11
C THR A 408 15.85 -28.22 -7.90
N THR A 409 16.47 -27.11 -7.55
CA THR A 409 17.74 -26.69 -8.17
C THR A 409 18.88 -26.61 -7.16
N VAL A 410 20.11 -26.93 -7.59
CA VAL A 410 21.29 -27.00 -6.71
C VAL A 410 22.41 -26.12 -7.24
N PHE A 411 23.00 -25.30 -6.36
CA PHE A 411 24.03 -24.32 -6.69
C PHE A 411 25.24 -24.51 -5.76
N PRO A 412 26.31 -25.14 -6.27
CA PRO A 412 27.60 -25.16 -5.60
C PRO A 412 28.14 -23.73 -5.44
N LEU A 413 28.76 -23.46 -4.30
CA LEU A 413 29.44 -22.21 -3.99
C LEU A 413 30.96 -22.40 -3.95
N PRO A 414 31.75 -21.32 -4.12
CA PRO A 414 33.19 -21.42 -4.05
C PRO A 414 33.68 -21.95 -2.69
N PRO A 415 34.75 -22.77 -2.66
CA PRO A 415 35.34 -23.23 -1.40
C PRO A 415 35.71 -22.07 -0.46
N GLY A 416 35.39 -22.22 0.82
CA GLY A 416 35.67 -21.20 1.84
C GLY A 416 34.61 -20.11 1.95
N TYR A 417 33.45 -20.25 1.29
CA TYR A 417 32.31 -19.37 1.52
C TYR A 417 31.85 -19.40 2.99
N SER A 418 31.32 -18.28 3.44
CA SER A 418 30.74 -18.09 4.77
C SER A 418 29.64 -17.04 4.72
N ASN A 419 28.84 -16.93 5.78
CA ASN A 419 27.79 -15.91 5.90
C ASN A 419 26.81 -15.89 4.71
N LEU A 420 26.36 -17.07 4.30
CA LEU A 420 25.38 -17.23 3.23
C LEU A 420 24.06 -16.54 3.59
N SER A 421 23.54 -15.72 2.68
CA SER A 421 22.30 -14.98 2.81
C SER A 421 21.57 -14.90 1.47
N PHE A 422 20.25 -14.73 1.51
CA PHE A 422 19.39 -14.62 0.34
C PHE A 422 18.57 -13.33 0.42
N GLN A 423 18.15 -12.80 -0.73
CA GLN A 423 17.24 -11.66 -0.76
C GLN A 423 15.81 -12.05 -0.35
N ASP A 424 15.38 -13.24 -0.77
CA ASP A 424 14.00 -13.69 -0.75
C ASP A 424 13.85 -15.09 -0.11
N GLY A 425 14.16 -15.16 1.18
CA GLY A 425 13.97 -16.38 1.98
C GLY A 425 15.14 -16.64 2.91
N SER A 426 15.14 -17.81 3.53
CA SER A 426 16.21 -18.25 4.43
C SER A 426 16.45 -19.75 4.34
N ILE A 427 17.61 -20.19 4.84
CA ILE A 427 17.91 -21.61 4.98
C ILE A 427 16.91 -22.27 5.95
N GLY A 428 16.36 -23.42 5.55
CA GLY A 428 15.36 -24.17 6.32
C GLY A 428 13.91 -23.83 5.98
N ASP A 429 13.70 -22.87 5.09
CA ASP A 429 12.40 -22.55 4.51
C ASP A 429 12.42 -22.90 3.00
N ARG A 430 12.52 -21.91 2.10
CA ARG A 430 12.70 -22.13 0.66
C ARG A 430 14.07 -22.73 0.30
N TYR A 431 15.13 -22.34 1.01
CA TYR A 431 16.49 -22.74 0.65
C TYR A 431 16.98 -23.86 1.57
N LEU A 432 17.68 -24.83 1.00
CA LEU A 432 18.31 -25.93 1.73
C LEU A 432 19.83 -25.77 1.65
N GLN A 433 20.54 -25.96 2.76
CA GLN A 433 22.00 -25.97 2.74
C GLN A 433 22.50 -27.33 2.25
N THR A 434 23.47 -27.33 1.33
CA THR A 434 24.17 -28.55 0.86
C THR A 434 25.61 -28.57 1.39
N ASP A 435 26.31 -29.69 1.20
CA ASP A 435 27.71 -29.84 1.63
C ASP A 435 28.64 -28.81 0.96
N ASP A 436 28.31 -28.38 -0.26
CA ASP A 436 29.13 -27.54 -1.12
C ASP A 436 28.44 -26.25 -1.59
N GLY A 437 27.26 -25.90 -1.05
CA GLY A 437 26.51 -24.73 -1.46
C GLY A 437 25.08 -24.72 -0.91
N PHE A 438 24.10 -24.52 -1.80
CA PHE A 438 22.69 -24.51 -1.43
C PHE A 438 21.80 -25.11 -2.52
N ALA A 439 20.54 -25.35 -2.18
CA ALA A 439 19.49 -25.73 -3.11
C ALA A 439 18.24 -24.85 -2.92
N ASP A 440 17.48 -24.62 -4.00
CA ASP A 440 16.16 -24.00 -3.99
C ASP A 440 15.11 -25.10 -4.16
N THR A 441 14.07 -25.10 -3.31
CA THR A 441 12.96 -26.07 -3.36
C THR A 441 11.84 -25.65 -4.30
N ALA A 442 11.86 -24.40 -4.76
CA ALA A 442 10.80 -23.91 -5.63
C ALA A 442 10.92 -24.44 -7.06
N THR A 443 9.75 -24.66 -7.66
CA THR A 443 9.60 -25.11 -9.06
C THR A 443 10.14 -24.08 -10.05
N VAL A 444 10.62 -24.54 -11.21
CA VAL A 444 11.03 -23.68 -12.33
C VAL A 444 10.01 -23.83 -13.46
N HIS A 445 9.11 -22.84 -13.56
CA HIS A 445 8.08 -22.77 -14.60
C HIS A 445 8.70 -22.68 -15.99
N THR A 446 7.93 -23.16 -16.98
CA THR A 446 8.23 -22.90 -18.39
C THR A 446 7.68 -21.53 -18.81
N GLY A 447 8.31 -20.89 -19.79
CA GLY A 447 7.85 -19.63 -20.35
C GLY A 447 8.87 -18.48 -20.29
N PRO A 448 8.42 -17.24 -20.48
CA PRO A 448 9.28 -16.08 -20.62
C PRO A 448 9.85 -15.56 -19.29
N ASP A 449 9.28 -15.98 -18.14
CA ASP A 449 9.65 -15.50 -16.82
C ASP A 449 10.67 -16.45 -16.18
N PRO A 450 11.97 -16.12 -16.23
CA PRO A 450 12.99 -17.00 -15.69
C PRO A 450 12.99 -16.98 -14.17
N ARG A 451 13.46 -18.07 -13.56
CA ARG A 451 13.66 -18.14 -12.12
C ARG A 451 14.91 -17.34 -11.74
N GLN A 452 14.73 -16.33 -10.89
CA GLN A 452 15.83 -15.53 -10.37
C GLN A 452 16.16 -15.92 -8.93
N ILE A 453 17.45 -16.07 -8.64
CA ILE A 453 17.96 -16.38 -7.30
C ILE A 453 19.10 -15.41 -7.01
N LEU A 454 18.92 -14.55 -6.02
CA LEU A 454 19.95 -13.63 -5.54
C LEU A 454 20.48 -14.10 -4.20
N VAL A 455 21.78 -14.42 -4.18
CA VAL A 455 22.49 -14.94 -3.02
C VAL A 455 23.69 -14.05 -2.72
N SER A 456 24.07 -13.95 -1.45
CA SER A 456 25.31 -13.30 -1.06
C SER A 456 26.06 -14.09 0.01
N TYR A 457 27.39 -14.02 -0.03
CA TYR A 457 28.27 -14.71 0.90
C TYR A 457 29.64 -14.00 0.97
N LYS A 458 30.46 -14.40 1.94
CA LYS A 458 31.80 -13.87 2.17
C LYS A 458 32.87 -14.89 1.80
N LEU A 459 33.93 -14.41 1.15
CA LEU A 459 35.16 -15.16 0.90
C LEU A 459 36.35 -14.49 1.59
N PRO A 460 37.33 -15.26 2.09
CA PRO A 460 38.57 -14.71 2.62
C PRO A 460 39.38 -14.06 1.50
N TYR A 461 39.84 -12.84 1.73
CA TYR A 461 40.66 -12.08 0.79
C TYR A 461 41.93 -11.60 1.49
N ALA A 462 43.08 -12.21 1.18
CA ALA A 462 44.36 -11.79 1.75
C ALA A 462 45.06 -10.80 0.80
N ASP A 463 46.17 -11.21 0.18
CA ASP A 463 46.86 -10.46 -0.89
C ASP A 463 46.28 -10.77 -2.29
N GLY A 464 45.15 -11.49 -2.32
CA GLY A 464 44.43 -11.94 -3.49
C GLY A 464 43.37 -12.98 -3.11
N LEU A 465 42.60 -13.40 -4.11
CA LEU A 465 41.56 -14.42 -4.00
C LEU A 465 41.60 -15.32 -5.22
N THR A 466 41.60 -16.64 -5.00
CA THR A 466 41.34 -17.63 -6.03
C THR A 466 39.87 -18.03 -5.96
N PHE A 467 39.11 -17.68 -6.99
CA PHE A 467 37.72 -18.07 -7.13
C PHE A 467 37.63 -19.34 -7.98
N SER A 468 36.82 -20.30 -7.54
CA SER A 468 36.53 -21.52 -8.30
C SER A 468 35.14 -22.02 -7.92
N GLN A 469 34.19 -21.95 -8.84
CA GLN A 469 32.83 -22.41 -8.61
C GLN A 469 32.38 -23.37 -9.70
N LYS A 470 31.87 -24.53 -9.29
CA LYS A 470 31.35 -25.54 -10.21
C LYS A 470 29.93 -25.17 -10.63
N LEU A 471 29.62 -25.30 -11.91
CA LEU A 471 28.27 -25.11 -12.44
C LEU A 471 27.48 -26.42 -12.44
N SER A 472 26.27 -26.41 -11.87
CA SER A 472 25.32 -27.53 -11.98
C SER A 472 24.61 -27.58 -13.33
N TYR A 473 24.45 -26.44 -13.98
CA TYR A 473 23.69 -26.26 -15.22
C TYR A 473 24.53 -25.49 -16.24
N PRO A 474 24.30 -25.67 -17.56
CA PRO A 474 24.99 -24.88 -18.57
C PRO A 474 24.70 -23.39 -18.39
N ALA A 475 25.72 -22.54 -18.46
CA ALA A 475 25.59 -21.10 -18.35
C ALA A 475 25.90 -20.43 -19.69
N GLN A 476 24.94 -19.67 -20.22
CA GLN A 476 25.12 -18.96 -21.49
C GLN A 476 26.12 -17.81 -21.34
N THR A 477 25.95 -17.01 -20.29
CA THR A 477 26.79 -15.87 -19.97
C THR A 477 27.02 -15.77 -18.46
N VAL A 478 28.28 -15.63 -18.05
CA VAL A 478 28.68 -15.29 -16.69
C VAL A 478 29.35 -13.91 -16.73
N ASN A 479 28.72 -12.93 -16.11
CA ASN A 479 29.22 -11.57 -15.97
C ASN A 479 29.88 -11.42 -14.60
N ILE A 480 31.12 -10.96 -14.55
CA ILE A 480 31.87 -10.73 -13.33
C ILE A 480 32.10 -9.24 -13.20
N LEU A 481 31.65 -8.65 -12.11
CA LEU A 481 31.77 -7.23 -11.81
C LEU A 481 32.74 -7.04 -10.64
N LEU A 482 33.84 -6.34 -10.91
CA LEU A 482 34.88 -6.03 -9.93
C LEU A 482 34.96 -4.51 -9.74
N PRO A 483 35.02 -3.98 -8.50
CA PRO A 483 35.07 -2.54 -8.30
C PRO A 483 36.41 -1.98 -8.77
N GLU A 484 36.39 -0.74 -9.27
CA GLU A 484 37.58 -0.04 -9.78
C GLU A 484 38.50 0.42 -8.62
N ALA A 485 39.13 -0.55 -7.96
CA ALA A 485 39.81 -0.37 -6.67
C ALA A 485 41.31 -0.69 -6.73
N GLY A 486 41.91 -0.74 -7.93
CA GLY A 486 43.30 -1.20 -8.11
C GLY A 486 43.43 -2.73 -8.09
N LEU A 487 42.34 -3.42 -8.42
CA LEU A 487 42.26 -4.86 -8.51
C LEU A 487 42.39 -5.29 -9.97
N THR A 488 42.94 -6.49 -10.17
CA THR A 488 43.07 -7.12 -11.49
C THR A 488 42.53 -8.53 -11.41
N LEU A 489 41.82 -8.95 -12.45
CA LEU A 489 41.28 -10.30 -12.58
C LEU A 489 41.99 -11.02 -13.73
N THR A 490 42.43 -12.25 -13.47
CA THR A 490 43.06 -13.11 -14.48
C THR A 490 42.45 -14.52 -14.42
N GLY A 491 42.02 -15.05 -15.56
CA GLY A 491 41.51 -16.41 -15.68
C GLY A 491 41.42 -16.84 -17.14
N ASP A 492 41.32 -18.15 -17.36
CA ASP A 492 41.22 -18.73 -18.69
C ASP A 492 39.81 -18.54 -19.27
N GLY A 493 39.71 -18.21 -20.56
CA GLY A 493 38.41 -18.05 -21.24
C GLY A 493 37.61 -16.80 -20.82
N ILE A 494 38.25 -15.86 -20.13
CA ILE A 494 37.64 -14.61 -19.66
C ILE A 494 37.89 -13.51 -20.68
N THR A 495 36.82 -12.82 -21.07
CA THR A 495 36.89 -11.60 -21.89
C THR A 495 36.83 -10.38 -20.96
N ASP A 496 37.73 -9.43 -21.15
CA ASP A 496 37.71 -8.14 -20.46
C ASP A 496 36.84 -7.16 -21.28
N ASP A 497 35.72 -6.73 -20.69
CA ASP A 497 34.76 -5.82 -21.33
C ASP A 497 35.00 -4.34 -20.94
N GLY A 498 36.02 -4.09 -20.13
CA GLY A 498 36.37 -2.77 -19.64
C GLY A 498 35.42 -2.25 -18.56
N THR A 499 35.47 -0.94 -18.36
CA THR A 499 34.74 -0.26 -17.30
C THR A 499 33.29 0.03 -17.68
N GLN A 500 32.36 -0.29 -16.79
CA GLN A 500 30.94 -0.02 -16.90
C GLN A 500 30.44 0.73 -15.66
N SER A 501 29.63 1.76 -15.88
CA SER A 501 28.97 2.50 -14.80
C SER A 501 27.59 1.92 -14.52
N ILE A 502 27.36 1.48 -13.28
CA ILE A 502 26.08 0.92 -12.81
C ILE A 502 25.65 1.71 -11.57
N GLN A 503 24.48 2.36 -11.63
CA GLN A 503 23.85 3.06 -10.49
C GLN A 503 24.83 3.92 -9.66
N ASN A 504 25.59 4.79 -10.34
CA ASN A 504 26.62 5.68 -9.77
C ASN A 504 27.91 5.01 -9.24
N SER A 505 28.13 3.73 -9.50
CA SER A 505 29.38 3.01 -9.20
C SER A 505 30.08 2.53 -10.47
N SER A 506 31.41 2.63 -10.49
CA SER A 506 32.26 2.17 -11.60
C SER A 506 32.74 0.75 -11.32
N PHE A 507 32.38 -0.19 -12.19
CA PHE A 507 32.83 -1.57 -12.15
C PHE A 507 33.66 -1.88 -13.39
N HIS A 508 34.69 -2.71 -13.23
CA HIS A 508 35.35 -3.38 -14.33
C HIS A 508 34.61 -4.70 -14.61
N SER A 509 34.12 -4.85 -15.83
CA SER A 509 33.30 -6.00 -16.26
C SER A 509 34.15 -7.03 -16.99
N TYR A 510 33.91 -8.29 -16.69
CA TYR A 510 34.49 -9.42 -17.38
C TYR A 510 33.40 -10.44 -17.73
N THR A 511 33.51 -11.10 -18.87
CA THR A 511 32.50 -12.06 -19.34
C THR A 511 33.11 -13.41 -19.69
N ILE A 512 32.42 -14.48 -19.30
CA ILE A 512 32.62 -15.86 -19.77
C ILE A 512 31.35 -16.29 -20.51
N THR A 513 31.50 -16.96 -21.66
CA THR A 513 30.35 -17.42 -22.45
C THR A 513 30.40 -18.92 -22.70
N GLY A 514 29.22 -19.55 -22.78
CA GLY A 514 29.06 -20.92 -23.25
C GLY A 514 29.59 -22.02 -22.32
N SER A 515 29.61 -21.79 -21.00
CA SER A 515 30.04 -22.80 -20.02
C SER A 515 29.04 -23.95 -19.92
N GLN A 516 29.56 -25.18 -19.80
CA GLN A 516 28.75 -26.40 -19.71
C GLN A 516 28.49 -26.80 -18.25
N ALA A 517 27.48 -27.64 -18.05
CA ALA A 517 27.27 -28.27 -16.74
C ALA A 517 28.49 -29.10 -16.34
N GLY A 518 28.96 -28.90 -15.11
CA GLY A 518 30.16 -29.54 -14.57
C GLY A 518 31.44 -28.74 -14.74
N ASP A 519 31.46 -27.72 -15.60
CA ASP A 519 32.60 -26.79 -15.71
C ASP A 519 32.80 -26.01 -14.41
N ALA A 520 34.04 -25.54 -14.19
CA ALA A 520 34.36 -24.65 -13.09
C ALA A 520 34.68 -23.25 -13.62
N ILE A 521 33.93 -22.25 -13.15
CA ILE A 521 34.29 -20.84 -13.32
C ILE A 521 35.44 -20.54 -12.38
N ALA A 522 36.63 -20.30 -12.94
CA ALA A 522 37.85 -20.15 -12.17
C ALA A 522 38.66 -18.91 -12.60
N PHE A 523 39.06 -18.10 -11.63
CA PHE A 523 39.91 -16.92 -11.85
C PHE A 523 40.62 -16.51 -10.56
N GLU A 524 41.66 -15.69 -10.71
CA GLU A 524 42.37 -15.04 -9.61
C GLU A 524 42.10 -13.53 -9.62
N ILE A 525 41.78 -12.98 -8.46
CA ILE A 525 41.77 -11.54 -8.20
C ILE A 525 43.03 -11.19 -7.40
N LYS A 526 43.79 -10.20 -7.87
CA LYS A 526 44.99 -9.67 -7.20
C LYS A 526 44.93 -8.17 -7.07
N GLY A 527 45.57 -7.66 -6.02
CA GLY A 527 45.70 -6.23 -5.75
C GLY A 527 45.20 -5.86 -4.36
N THR A 528 45.34 -4.58 -4.01
CA THR A 528 44.86 -4.06 -2.73
C THR A 528 43.56 -3.30 -2.97
N PRO A 529 42.41 -3.78 -2.49
CA PRO A 529 41.15 -3.07 -2.68
C PRO A 529 41.22 -1.72 -1.96
N LYS A 530 40.88 -0.66 -2.68
CA LYS A 530 40.58 0.65 -2.08
C LYS A 530 39.25 0.56 -1.33
N PHE A 531 39.33 0.58 -0.01
CA PHE A 531 38.16 0.86 0.82
C PHE A 531 37.77 2.32 0.60
N ALA A 532 36.51 2.60 0.29
CA ALA A 532 36.03 3.97 0.32
C ALA A 532 36.24 4.50 1.75
N ALA A 533 37.22 5.40 1.92
CA ALA A 533 37.29 6.17 3.14
C ALA A 533 36.00 6.99 3.21
N SER A 534 35.23 6.82 4.28
CA SER A 534 34.12 7.72 4.61
C SER A 534 34.69 9.13 4.87
N THR A 535 35.01 9.86 3.81
CA THR A 535 35.22 11.30 3.87
C THR A 535 33.84 11.95 3.91
N ALA A 536 33.31 12.11 5.11
CA ALA A 536 32.30 13.13 5.36
C ALA A 536 32.97 14.50 5.20
N THR A 537 33.04 15.00 3.97
CA THR A 537 33.33 16.41 3.68
C THR A 537 32.02 17.16 3.55
N THR A 538 31.78 18.04 4.51
CA THR A 538 30.71 19.04 4.51
C THR A 538 30.99 20.12 3.46
N ALA A 539 30.76 19.83 2.19
CA ALA A 539 30.67 20.84 1.13
C ALA A 539 29.98 20.19 -0.08
N ASP A 540 28.88 20.78 -0.53
CA ASP A 540 28.01 20.38 -1.65
C ASP A 540 26.73 19.61 -1.29
N ALA A 541 26.03 20.08 -0.24
CA ALA A 541 24.60 19.85 -0.07
C ALA A 541 23.79 21.02 -0.67
N ALA A 542 23.83 21.18 -2.00
CA ALA A 542 22.98 22.14 -2.70
C ALA A 542 22.83 21.86 -4.20
N ALA A 543 22.59 20.61 -4.62
CA ALA A 543 21.96 20.29 -5.91
C ALA A 543 21.63 18.79 -5.98
N SER A 544 20.46 18.45 -6.52
CA SER A 544 19.89 17.10 -6.72
C SER A 544 19.25 16.42 -5.51
N THR A 545 18.00 16.81 -5.23
CA THR A 545 17.07 16.00 -4.44
C THR A 545 16.31 15.06 -5.36
N THR A 546 16.90 13.91 -5.72
CA THR A 546 16.15 12.74 -6.20
C THR A 546 16.97 11.47 -5.96
N ASP A 547 16.35 10.50 -5.29
CA ASP A 547 16.70 9.07 -5.27
C ASP A 547 17.97 8.59 -4.53
N THR A 548 17.91 8.58 -3.19
CA THR A 548 18.85 7.84 -2.33
C THR A 548 18.11 7.12 -1.20
N ARG A 549 17.33 6.09 -1.54
CA ARG A 549 16.65 5.25 -0.55
C ARG A 549 16.84 3.72 -0.69
N SER A 550 17.80 3.25 -1.48
CA SER A 550 17.94 1.81 -1.74
C SER A 550 19.29 1.16 -1.39
N LEU A 551 20.31 1.87 -0.90
CA LEU A 551 21.61 1.24 -0.59
C LEU A 551 22.32 1.85 0.64
N LEU A 552 21.66 1.82 1.81
CA LEU A 552 22.31 2.04 3.12
C LEU A 552 21.59 1.26 4.23
N ILE A 553 21.43 -0.06 4.07
CA ILE A 553 21.05 -0.95 5.18
C ILE A 553 22.02 -2.14 5.15
N GLY A 554 23.03 -2.09 6.02
CA GLY A 554 23.98 -3.20 6.20
C GLY A 554 25.26 -2.79 6.90
N GLY A 555 25.85 -1.64 6.53
CA GLY A 555 27.15 -1.21 7.05
C GLY A 555 27.12 -0.36 8.33
N LEU A 556 26.00 0.28 8.68
CA LEU A 556 25.93 1.19 9.84
C LEU A 556 25.47 0.50 11.14
N SER A 557 24.97 -0.74 11.08
CA SER A 557 24.39 -1.46 12.23
C SER A 557 25.46 -2.11 13.12
N ILE A 558 26.61 -2.52 12.55
CA ILE A 558 27.64 -3.28 13.27
C ILE A 558 28.63 -2.36 14.00
N ALA A 559 28.96 -1.19 13.43
CA ALA A 559 29.80 -0.20 14.09
C ALA A 559 29.07 0.51 15.26
N LEU A 560 27.75 0.68 15.17
CA LEU A 560 26.95 1.18 16.30
C LEU A 560 26.83 0.13 17.41
N ALA A 561 26.67 -1.15 17.09
CA ALA A 561 26.55 -2.22 18.08
C ALA A 561 27.85 -2.42 18.91
N ALA A 562 29.03 -2.36 18.28
CA ALA A 562 30.31 -2.47 18.99
C ALA A 562 30.59 -1.24 19.88
N SER A 563 30.15 -0.05 19.44
CA SER A 563 30.25 1.20 20.20
C SER A 563 29.28 1.22 21.39
N VAL A 564 28.08 0.66 21.21
CA VAL A 564 27.06 0.54 22.27
C VAL A 564 27.49 -0.49 23.32
N VAL A 565 28.10 -1.63 22.94
CA VAL A 565 28.60 -2.64 23.91
C VAL A 565 29.81 -2.11 24.72
N ALA A 566 30.73 -1.35 24.10
CA ALA A 566 31.84 -0.70 24.80
C ALA A 566 31.37 0.47 25.71
N TYR A 567 30.34 1.21 25.30
CA TYR A 567 29.69 2.23 26.11
C TYR A 567 28.90 1.64 27.29
N TRP A 568 28.25 0.49 27.10
CA TRP A 568 27.49 -0.20 28.14
C TRP A 568 28.38 -0.84 29.22
N TRP A 569 29.60 -1.27 28.86
CA TRP A 569 30.57 -1.80 29.82
C TRP A 569 31.26 -0.70 30.66
N THR A 570 31.41 0.51 30.11
CA THR A 570 32.03 1.65 30.84
C THR A 570 31.05 2.42 31.72
N GLN A 571 29.73 2.33 31.47
CA GLN A 571 28.70 3.01 32.29
C GLN A 571 28.14 2.20 33.48
N ARG A 572 28.56 0.94 33.69
CA ARG A 572 28.26 0.22 34.95
C ARG A 572 29.02 0.76 36.18
N GLY A 573 29.92 1.73 36.01
CA GLY A 573 30.42 2.59 37.09
C GLY A 573 29.47 3.77 37.30
N GLY A 574 28.52 3.61 38.22
CA GLY A 574 27.33 4.46 38.32
C GLY A 574 27.55 5.97 38.36
N LYS A 575 26.75 6.69 37.56
CA LYS A 575 26.26 8.04 37.85
C LYS A 575 24.85 8.20 37.28
N ALA A 576 23.91 8.57 38.15
CA ALA A 576 22.51 8.82 37.81
C ALA A 576 22.36 10.00 36.84
N ALA A 577 21.45 9.88 35.87
CA ALA A 577 20.98 10.99 35.05
C ALA A 577 20.24 12.03 35.94
N PRO A 578 20.35 13.34 35.64
CA PRO A 578 19.63 14.35 36.39
C PRO A 578 18.10 14.20 36.17
N PRO A 579 17.28 14.43 37.20
CA PRO A 579 15.84 14.27 37.09
C PRO A 579 15.23 15.28 36.11
N ARG A 580 14.39 14.81 35.19
CA ARG A 580 13.50 15.68 34.38
C ARG A 580 12.60 16.46 35.33
N ALA A 581 12.44 17.76 35.05
CA ALA A 581 11.60 18.64 35.84
C ALA A 581 10.15 18.13 35.89
N ALA A 582 9.55 18.12 37.08
CA ALA A 582 8.17 17.69 37.27
C ALA A 582 7.20 18.59 36.46
N PRO A 583 6.13 18.01 35.87
CA PRO A 583 5.17 18.76 35.08
C PRO A 583 4.47 19.84 35.89
N ARG A 584 4.23 21.00 35.27
CA ARG A 584 3.75 22.23 35.91
C ARG A 584 2.27 22.22 36.28
N ASN A 585 1.45 21.36 35.65
CA ASN A 585 0.02 21.21 35.94
C ASN A 585 -0.51 19.83 35.47
N ALA A 586 -1.76 19.52 35.84
CA ALA A 586 -2.43 18.25 35.51
C ALA A 586 -2.55 18.02 33.99
N ALA A 587 -2.90 19.06 33.23
CA ALA A 587 -3.02 18.97 31.77
C ALA A 587 -1.68 18.57 31.10
N ALA A 588 -0.56 19.13 31.56
CA ALA A 588 0.77 18.78 31.06
C ALA A 588 1.19 17.35 31.44
N ARG A 589 0.78 16.84 32.61
CA ARG A 589 1.03 15.42 32.95
C ARG A 589 0.16 14.48 32.11
N ARG A 590 -1.07 14.88 31.77
CA ARG A 590 -1.97 14.12 30.89
C ARG A 590 -1.38 13.95 29.50
N GLU A 591 -0.90 15.04 28.91
CA GLU A 591 -0.28 15.05 27.58
C GLU A 591 1.02 14.23 27.57
N GLU A 592 1.83 14.32 28.62
CA GLU A 592 3.03 13.48 28.78
C GLU A 592 2.68 11.98 28.88
N LEU A 593 1.67 11.60 29.66
CA LEU A 593 1.23 10.20 29.77
C LEU A 593 0.68 9.65 28.44
N LEU A 594 -0.03 10.47 27.66
CA LEU A 594 -0.50 10.06 26.34
C LEU A 594 0.67 9.84 25.37
N ARG A 595 1.70 10.68 25.44
CA ARG A 595 2.92 10.50 24.66
C ARG A 595 3.71 9.26 25.10
N GLU A 596 3.87 9.03 26.40
CA GLU A 596 4.53 7.83 26.94
C GLU A 596 3.81 6.55 26.49
N ILE A 597 2.46 6.56 26.40
CA ILE A 597 1.68 5.44 25.87
C ILE A 597 1.89 5.27 24.35
N ALA A 598 1.90 6.37 23.59
CA ALA A 598 2.11 6.33 22.15
C ALA A 598 3.52 5.84 21.76
N GLU A 599 4.55 6.28 22.49
CA GLU A 599 5.93 5.79 22.33
C GLU A 599 6.05 4.30 22.67
N LEU A 600 5.36 3.85 23.74
CA LEU A 600 5.33 2.44 24.12
C LEU A 600 4.57 1.57 23.09
N ASP A 601 3.49 2.08 22.50
CA ASP A 601 2.72 1.42 21.44
C ASP A 601 3.56 1.30 20.15
N ALA A 602 4.24 2.38 19.75
CA ALA A 602 5.14 2.39 18.59
C ALA A 602 6.33 1.41 18.75
N GLY A 603 6.92 1.34 19.95
CA GLY A 603 8.02 0.39 20.22
C GLY A 603 7.55 -1.07 20.26
N PHE A 604 6.30 -1.35 20.64
CA PHE A 604 5.73 -2.69 20.56
C PHE A 604 5.45 -3.12 19.10
N GLU A 605 4.94 -2.20 18.26
CA GLU A 605 4.78 -2.44 16.82
C GLU A 605 6.12 -2.67 16.11
N ALA A 606 7.20 -2.09 16.61
CA ALA A 606 8.57 -2.30 16.13
C ALA A 606 9.28 -3.54 16.75
N ASN A 607 8.56 -4.40 17.49
CA ASN A 607 9.09 -5.58 18.20
C ASN A 607 10.22 -5.29 19.23
N GLU A 608 10.27 -4.08 19.80
CA GLU A 608 11.30 -3.68 20.77
C GLU A 608 11.04 -4.21 22.19
N TYR A 609 9.80 -4.64 22.49
CA TYR A 609 9.38 -5.13 23.82
C TYR A 609 8.69 -6.50 23.74
N PRO A 610 9.01 -7.44 24.65
CA PRO A 610 8.22 -8.65 24.82
C PRO A 610 6.77 -8.31 25.23
N GLU A 611 5.79 -9.02 24.67
CA GLU A 611 4.36 -8.71 24.87
C GLU A 611 3.93 -8.60 26.34
N ALA A 612 4.47 -9.46 27.21
CA ALA A 612 4.17 -9.43 28.64
C ALA A 612 4.67 -8.16 29.34
N GLU A 613 5.78 -7.59 28.88
CA GLU A 613 6.36 -6.35 29.40
C GLU A 613 5.61 -5.12 28.89
N TYR A 614 5.29 -5.10 27.58
CA TYR A 614 4.43 -4.09 26.96
C TYR A 614 3.09 -3.97 27.69
N ARG A 615 2.37 -5.10 27.86
CA ARG A 615 1.06 -5.11 28.52
C ARG A 615 1.13 -4.58 29.96
N ARG A 616 2.18 -4.92 30.70
CA ARG A 616 2.38 -4.48 32.09
C ARG A 616 2.61 -2.98 32.18
N GLU A 617 3.52 -2.44 31.36
CA GLU A 617 3.87 -1.01 31.43
C GLU A 617 2.74 -0.14 30.87
N ARG A 618 2.05 -0.60 29.82
CA ARG A 618 0.90 0.09 29.25
C ARG A 618 -0.26 0.19 30.23
N GLU A 619 -0.58 -0.88 30.96
CA GLU A 619 -1.65 -0.82 31.97
C GLU A 619 -1.31 0.11 33.13
N LYS A 620 -0.02 0.22 33.51
CA LYS A 620 0.43 1.17 34.53
C LYS A 620 0.24 2.63 34.09
N LEU A 621 0.65 2.96 32.86
CA LEU A 621 0.46 4.30 32.30
C LEU A 621 -1.03 4.65 32.14
N LYS A 622 -1.84 3.71 31.65
CA LYS A 622 -3.30 3.89 31.56
C LYS A 622 -3.95 4.07 32.92
N ALA A 623 -3.51 3.34 33.94
CA ALA A 623 -4.04 3.48 35.31
C ALA A 623 -3.72 4.87 35.89
N GLU A 624 -2.52 5.41 35.63
CA GLU A 624 -2.15 6.76 36.02
C GLU A 624 -2.98 7.82 35.29
N LEU A 625 -3.14 7.67 33.97
CA LEU A 625 -3.95 8.55 33.14
C LEU A 625 -5.42 8.62 33.61
N ARG A 626 -6.03 7.45 33.89
CA ARG A 626 -7.41 7.38 34.41
C ARG A 626 -7.57 8.11 35.75
N ARG A 627 -6.62 7.94 36.67
CA ARG A 627 -6.63 8.64 37.96
C ARG A 627 -6.57 10.17 37.78
N LEU A 628 -5.78 10.62 36.82
CA LEU A 628 -5.58 12.04 36.56
C LEU A 628 -6.82 12.69 35.93
N ILE A 629 -7.47 11.99 34.99
CA ILE A 629 -8.75 12.41 34.40
C ILE A 629 -9.85 12.49 35.46
N GLU A 630 -9.90 11.53 36.39
CA GLU A 630 -10.89 11.53 37.47
C GLU A 630 -10.68 12.70 38.45
N GLN A 631 -9.43 13.02 38.79
CA GLN A 631 -9.10 14.18 39.61
C GLN A 631 -9.48 15.51 38.93
N GLU A 632 -9.29 15.63 37.60
CA GLU A 632 -9.71 16.80 36.83
C GLU A 632 -11.24 16.95 36.80
N LYS A 633 -11.99 15.84 36.64
CA LYS A 633 -13.46 15.83 36.71
C LYS A 633 -13.97 16.26 38.08
N GLN A 634 -13.37 15.76 39.16
CA GLN A 634 -13.74 16.14 40.53
C GLN A 634 -13.42 17.61 40.83
N ALA A 635 -12.28 18.13 40.33
CA ALA A 635 -11.91 19.53 40.47
C ALA A 635 -12.83 20.46 39.64
N ALA A 636 -13.28 20.04 38.46
CA ALA A 636 -14.24 20.78 37.64
C ALA A 636 -15.62 20.85 38.30
N ASN A 637 -16.11 19.74 38.84
CA ASN A 637 -17.40 19.68 39.55
C ASN A 637 -17.38 20.52 40.84
N SER A 638 -16.25 20.58 41.54
CA SER A 638 -16.08 21.39 42.77
C SER A 638 -16.07 22.91 42.50
N LYS A 639 -15.73 23.33 41.28
CA LYS A 639 -15.77 24.75 40.84
C LYS A 639 -17.14 25.21 40.36
N GLN A 640 -18.05 24.28 40.03
CA GLN A 640 -19.45 24.60 39.66
C GLN A 640 -20.40 24.66 40.87
N GLN A 641 -19.97 24.17 42.04
CA GLN A 641 -20.75 24.19 43.30
C GLN A 641 -20.35 25.32 44.27
N LYS A 642 -19.40 26.16 43.90
CA LYS A 642 -19.04 27.42 44.57
C LYS A 642 -19.38 28.57 43.64
#